data_AF-A0A8T4WZX7-F1
#
_entry.id   AF-A0A8T4WZX7-F1
#
_cell.length_a   1.000
_cell.length_b   1.000
_cell.length_c   1.000
_cell.angle_alpha   90.00
_cell.angle_beta   90.00
_cell.angle_gamma   90.00
#
_symmetry.space_group_name_H-M   'P 1'
#
loop_
_entity.id
_entity.type
_entity.pdbx_description
1 polymer ?
#
loop_
_entity_poly.entity_id
_entity_poly.type
_entity_poly.pdbx_seq_one_letter_code
_entity_poly.pdbx_strand_id
1 'polypeptide(L)'
;MTELVSMSKKTVPNWRKTIEQMISKDEANFAIYHLGFNQGKEAVEMDGEKTDIDELKADALLAAVPSGETKLDVNIDDTIRISPQESKIDDDHFLAGYVAGVVSGLTDESYIARIREDHYEVVKPEEKVEGGLFEGQEKKEDVELEDLEPGKSYLIPDDVGSAQKAFDIFLNASEEGMPGLCFTEKFPSKLKERYPDISSPIFWLSTANGTEEVRTIEPENFSDEMLEISKAFLERKQGIFMLHGIDLLLSHLEFDTILETLQDIQNLNSEEKGIFLLAVDLGSIGRDNSKRLEAEFEIKGAEESKEACPECDSEFISDLSSCPVCGSDLLGKDEEGVNKAERTVGEKMTSIYNLIYRAEELEIDTRKSYQLVSQARGELKVGDIGEAERLLTDAIEDIFESIVTAVEDDILEDSEDFEDLDLVEKTRSLIHGLKESEEVGEDIDDLVEEMEELERSLSEEEPETREDKEEIEEEAEEVVDIDGEIEELEDLIEEEREEGAGEISDLIDDVEDVLEKGKEKGIELTDLEEELEEIEEDISERDKEENLDRLKDLREEGKASLKFIPIVSEIEKKIEEEGDGELEEYHAKLEELKEEFESGDMEGAIKKGEELRENVDMIIKMTEAEEEEEPVVYECPNCGAEIGEDENSCDNCGVVFEEEELEENEEEEKNIENLAEEALDEAKERLATLRGTKLGLGKLKRSVRRSNQAKKEAGYQEAKDFADEALKAGDDLEEILELCNEAEIKLAESVEKGLIKDEKSHESELERYKRATNIGVYGAVKENLEDLVKELEDLEKEDEGDRNIAKEVRGMIKYMKELHADIEKSGIELQKIEQYFEEAIPKVKAEAYEDAFEILSEGKEDLLGELDSELKDKIGSLRERLDGSDIEVGEDRVRIFIDEIEKIWESGEYKTALELLSKTSELIRKLKESKSEIERRILTVSQIIEDIENVGFDVEKEKGMLSDVREMDEVDELREEIEKIKTSLTAKLNDRIRREVEEAEERFKDVPHEKVSIMLNRLTRAELGRRGDNLGKMTWCWKKYRDLFEN
;
A
#
# COMPACT_ATOMS: atom_id res chain seq x y z
N MET A 1 5.39 7.58 -12.11
CA MET A 1 6.39 7.79 -13.19
C MET A 1 7.43 6.68 -13.27
N THR A 2 8.22 6.41 -12.23
CA THR A 2 9.26 5.35 -12.22
C THR A 2 8.69 3.93 -12.47
N GLU A 3 7.51 3.63 -11.92
CA GLU A 3 6.79 2.37 -12.20
C GLU A 3 6.33 2.27 -13.67
N LEU A 4 5.81 3.36 -14.24
CA LEU A 4 5.41 3.44 -15.66
C LEU A 4 6.61 3.22 -16.61
N VAL A 5 7.78 3.78 -16.27
CA VAL A 5 9.04 3.54 -17.01
C VAL A 5 9.45 2.06 -16.94
N SER A 6 9.21 1.40 -15.80
CA SER A 6 9.48 -0.04 -15.65
C SER A 6 8.52 -0.92 -16.48
N MET A 7 7.26 -0.49 -16.62
CA MET A 7 6.22 -1.18 -17.40
C MET A 7 6.40 -1.01 -18.91
N SER A 8 6.95 0.12 -19.36
CA SER A 8 7.18 0.44 -20.79
C SER A 8 8.07 -0.57 -21.54
N LYS A 9 8.82 -1.41 -20.81
CA LYS A 9 9.73 -2.41 -21.37
C LYS A 9 9.04 -3.65 -21.93
N LYS A 10 7.70 -3.80 -21.78
CA LYS A 10 7.02 -5.08 -22.10
C LYS A 10 5.94 -5.03 -23.18
N THR A 11 5.21 -3.94 -23.43
CA THR A 11 4.19 -3.86 -24.51
C THR A 11 3.73 -2.42 -24.77
N VAL A 12 3.70 -1.99 -26.04
CA VAL A 12 3.57 -0.59 -26.50
C VAL A 12 2.14 0.01 -26.66
N PRO A 13 0.98 -0.69 -26.81
CA PRO A 13 -0.20 0.01 -27.35
C PRO A 13 -1.10 0.82 -26.40
N ASN A 14 -1.00 0.73 -25.06
CA ASN A 14 -2.11 1.23 -24.19
C ASN A 14 -1.74 2.27 -23.13
N TRP A 15 -0.50 2.75 -23.17
CA TRP A 15 0.05 3.66 -22.16
C TRP A 15 -0.67 5.01 -22.07
N ARG A 16 -1.12 5.60 -23.19
CA ARG A 16 -1.84 6.88 -23.18
C ARG A 16 -3.12 6.82 -22.36
N LYS A 17 -3.94 5.78 -22.57
CA LYS A 17 -5.21 5.59 -21.86
C LYS A 17 -4.98 5.37 -20.37
N THR A 18 -3.96 4.60 -20.01
CA THR A 18 -3.58 4.37 -18.60
C THR A 18 -3.10 5.65 -17.92
N ILE A 19 -2.35 6.51 -18.61
CA ILE A 19 -1.86 7.77 -18.07
C ILE A 19 -3.02 8.79 -17.96
N GLU A 20 -3.85 8.93 -19.00
CA GLU A 20 -5.03 9.81 -19.00
C GLU A 20 -6.10 9.40 -17.95
N GLN A 21 -6.08 8.16 -17.46
CA GLN A 21 -6.92 7.71 -16.34
C GLN A 21 -6.39 8.18 -14.97
N MET A 22 -5.12 8.55 -14.87
CA MET A 22 -4.46 8.91 -13.62
C MET A 22 -4.25 10.43 -13.47
N ILE A 23 -4.07 11.15 -14.59
CA ILE A 23 -3.74 12.58 -14.61
C ILE A 23 -4.51 13.29 -15.73
N SER A 24 -4.51 14.63 -15.72
CA SER A 24 -5.19 15.41 -16.76
C SER A 24 -4.58 15.14 -18.14
N LYS A 25 -5.33 15.43 -19.21
CA LYS A 25 -4.90 15.20 -20.59
C LYS A 25 -3.59 15.92 -20.94
N ASP A 26 -3.41 17.14 -20.45
CA ASP A 26 -2.20 17.93 -20.73
C ASP A 26 -0.99 17.38 -19.96
N GLU A 27 -1.18 16.99 -18.71
CA GLU A 27 -0.14 16.30 -17.92
C GLU A 27 0.20 14.93 -18.52
N ALA A 28 -0.79 14.23 -19.07
CA ALA A 28 -0.59 12.97 -19.79
C ALA A 28 0.26 13.20 -21.04
N ASN A 29 -0.09 14.18 -21.90
CA ASN A 29 0.68 14.55 -23.09
C ASN A 29 2.14 14.90 -22.74
N PHE A 30 2.35 15.64 -21.65
CA PHE A 30 3.67 16.02 -21.16
C PHE A 30 4.48 14.82 -20.63
N ALA A 31 3.88 13.96 -19.82
CA ALA A 31 4.50 12.74 -19.32
C ALA A 31 4.89 11.79 -20.47
N ILE A 32 4.01 11.69 -21.46
CA ILE A 32 4.15 10.90 -22.68
C ILE A 32 5.32 11.41 -23.54
N TYR A 33 5.40 12.73 -23.73
CA TYR A 33 6.54 13.39 -24.36
C TYR A 33 7.85 13.15 -23.61
N HIS A 34 7.86 13.31 -22.29
CA HIS A 34 9.06 13.07 -21.47
C HIS A 34 9.54 11.62 -21.51
N LEU A 35 8.61 10.66 -21.55
CA LEU A 35 8.95 9.25 -21.72
C LEU A 35 9.67 9.03 -23.07
N GLY A 36 9.12 9.58 -24.15
CA GLY A 36 9.75 9.59 -25.46
C GLY A 36 11.15 10.20 -25.39
N PHE A 37 11.27 11.41 -24.83
CA PHE A 37 12.53 12.14 -24.72
C PHE A 37 13.63 11.35 -24.03
N ASN A 38 13.33 10.73 -22.89
CA ASN A 38 14.30 9.92 -22.17
C ASN A 38 14.73 8.69 -23.00
N GLN A 39 13.78 8.00 -23.64
CA GLN A 39 14.11 6.86 -24.49
C GLN A 39 14.95 7.25 -25.72
N GLY A 40 14.65 8.39 -26.34
CA GLY A 40 15.42 8.90 -27.47
C GLY A 40 16.86 9.27 -27.07
N LYS A 41 17.02 9.92 -25.92
CA LYS A 41 18.33 10.28 -25.38
C LYS A 41 19.14 9.03 -25.02
N GLU A 42 18.51 8.07 -24.35
CA GLU A 42 19.13 6.78 -24.00
C GLU A 42 19.57 6.00 -25.25
N ALA A 43 18.77 6.02 -26.33
CA ALA A 43 19.12 5.35 -27.58
C ALA A 43 20.43 5.88 -28.18
N VAL A 44 20.70 7.18 -28.03
CA VAL A 44 21.95 7.79 -28.50
C VAL A 44 23.11 7.51 -27.56
N GLU A 45 22.90 7.55 -26.25
CA GLU A 45 23.95 7.25 -25.27
C GLU A 45 24.46 5.80 -25.40
N MET A 46 23.65 4.89 -25.94
CA MET A 46 24.03 3.49 -26.19
C MET A 46 24.86 3.30 -27.47
N ASP A 47 24.54 4.01 -28.56
CA ASP A 47 25.04 3.68 -29.92
C ASP A 47 25.65 4.87 -30.72
N GLY A 48 25.51 6.12 -30.26
CA GLY A 48 25.86 7.32 -31.03
C GLY A 48 27.23 7.93 -30.71
N GLU A 49 28.01 8.28 -31.75
CA GLU A 49 29.11 9.24 -31.61
C GLU A 49 28.54 10.67 -31.57
N LYS A 50 28.94 11.45 -30.56
CA LYS A 50 28.55 12.87 -30.44
C LYS A 50 29.00 13.65 -31.66
N THR A 51 28.14 14.54 -32.16
CA THR A 51 28.43 15.35 -33.35
C THR A 51 27.85 16.75 -33.19
N ASP A 52 28.56 17.76 -33.71
CA ASP A 52 28.03 19.11 -33.79
C ASP A 52 26.80 19.13 -34.70
N ILE A 53 25.82 20.01 -34.43
CA ILE A 53 24.58 20.06 -35.23
C ILE A 53 24.85 20.36 -36.72
N ASP A 54 25.87 21.16 -37.01
CA ASP A 54 26.32 21.46 -38.39
C ASP A 54 26.90 20.24 -39.12
N GLU A 55 27.32 19.22 -38.35
CA GLU A 55 27.89 17.96 -38.85
C GLU A 55 26.90 16.79 -38.75
N LEU A 56 25.73 17.00 -38.13
CA LEU A 56 24.66 16.03 -37.99
C LEU A 56 24.17 15.63 -39.38
N LYS A 57 24.41 14.37 -39.76
CA LYS A 57 23.92 13.82 -41.02
C LYS A 57 22.58 13.12 -40.77
N ALA A 58 21.68 13.19 -41.75
CA ALA A 58 20.45 12.41 -41.75
C ALA A 58 20.71 10.91 -41.45
N ASP A 59 21.81 10.36 -41.96
CA ASP A 59 22.24 8.97 -41.71
C ASP A 59 22.55 8.68 -40.22
N ALA A 60 23.01 9.66 -39.45
CA ALA A 60 23.31 9.50 -38.02
C ALA A 60 22.03 9.51 -37.18
N LEU A 61 21.08 10.39 -37.51
CA LEU A 61 19.73 10.41 -36.94
C LEU A 61 18.98 9.10 -37.24
N LEU A 62 19.09 8.60 -38.48
CA LEU A 62 18.48 7.33 -38.90
C LEU A 62 19.12 6.12 -38.22
N ALA A 63 20.43 6.17 -37.93
CA ALA A 63 21.12 5.10 -37.21
C ALA A 63 20.77 5.06 -35.71
N ALA A 64 20.44 6.22 -35.14
CA ALA A 64 20.09 6.39 -33.73
C ALA A 64 18.61 6.10 -33.41
N VAL A 65 17.79 5.75 -34.41
CA VAL A 65 16.41 5.27 -34.24
C VAL A 65 16.45 3.72 -34.28
N PRO A 66 16.49 3.02 -33.13
CA PRO A 66 16.69 1.57 -33.07
C PRO A 66 15.43 0.80 -33.44
N SER A 67 14.27 1.45 -33.52
CA SER A 67 13.04 0.80 -33.95
C SER A 67 13.06 0.73 -35.46
N GLY A 68 13.19 -0.47 -36.04
CA GLY A 68 12.92 -0.73 -37.45
C GLY A 68 11.45 -0.51 -37.84
N GLU A 69 10.75 0.38 -37.11
CA GLU A 69 9.31 0.58 -37.04
C GLU A 69 8.91 2.02 -37.35
N THR A 70 9.86 2.96 -37.44
CA THR A 70 9.63 4.35 -37.82
C THR A 70 10.61 4.80 -38.91
N LYS A 71 10.14 4.94 -40.15
CA LYS A 71 10.92 5.59 -41.23
C LYS A 71 10.84 7.10 -41.07
N LEU A 72 11.98 7.77 -40.95
CA LEU A 72 12.06 9.22 -40.85
C LEU A 72 12.62 9.84 -42.13
N ASP A 73 11.96 10.89 -42.64
CA ASP A 73 12.58 11.80 -43.60
C ASP A 73 13.12 13.01 -42.85
N VAL A 74 14.44 13.18 -42.88
CA VAL A 74 15.15 14.20 -42.09
C VAL A 74 15.64 15.28 -43.04
N ASN A 75 15.11 16.50 -42.88
CA ASN A 75 15.65 17.69 -43.52
C ASN A 75 16.33 18.57 -42.47
N ILE A 76 17.63 18.81 -42.64
CA ILE A 76 18.47 19.58 -41.73
C ILE A 76 18.77 20.92 -42.43
N ASP A 77 17.94 21.92 -42.14
CA ASP A 77 18.15 23.33 -42.49
C ASP A 77 18.36 24.12 -41.17
N ASP A 78 17.92 25.39 -41.07
CA ASP A 78 17.93 26.16 -39.80
C ASP A 78 17.01 25.54 -38.71
N THR A 79 16.13 24.61 -39.08
CA THR A 79 15.39 23.73 -38.16
C THR A 79 15.46 22.29 -38.64
N ILE A 80 15.51 21.34 -37.70
CA ILE A 80 15.51 19.91 -38.03
C ILE A 80 14.05 19.48 -38.21
N ARG A 81 13.65 19.15 -39.44
CA ARG A 81 12.31 18.64 -39.76
C ARG A 81 12.34 17.15 -39.96
N ILE A 82 11.50 16.45 -39.22
CA ILE A 82 11.47 14.99 -39.17
C ILE A 82 10.06 14.53 -39.50
N SER A 83 9.87 13.98 -40.70
CA SER A 83 8.56 13.48 -41.14
C SER A 83 8.46 11.97 -40.96
N PRO A 84 7.54 11.45 -40.15
CA PRO A 84 7.31 10.01 -40.04
C PRO A 84 6.63 9.50 -41.33
N GLN A 85 7.30 8.62 -42.08
CA GLN A 85 6.77 8.03 -43.32
C GLN A 85 5.95 6.76 -43.04
N GLU A 86 6.44 5.92 -42.12
CA GLU A 86 5.80 4.67 -41.68
C GLU A 86 6.20 4.47 -40.22
N SER A 87 5.33 4.83 -39.27
CA SER A 87 5.54 4.62 -37.83
C SER A 87 4.54 3.61 -37.30
N LYS A 88 4.99 2.59 -36.56
CA LYS A 88 4.11 1.74 -35.75
C LYS A 88 3.75 2.35 -34.39
N ILE A 89 4.46 3.41 -34.00
CA ILE A 89 4.12 4.21 -32.83
C ILE A 89 3.06 5.21 -33.29
N ASP A 90 1.89 5.16 -32.67
CA ASP A 90 0.70 5.95 -33.01
C ASP A 90 0.53 7.23 -32.18
N ASP A 91 1.39 7.43 -31.17
CA ASP A 91 1.35 8.62 -30.33
C ASP A 91 2.37 9.69 -30.75
N ASP A 92 1.84 10.83 -31.20
CA ASP A 92 2.63 11.96 -31.68
C ASP A 92 3.49 12.63 -30.61
N HIS A 93 3.06 12.62 -29.34
CA HIS A 93 3.80 13.27 -28.26
C HIS A 93 5.00 12.41 -27.86
N PHE A 94 4.85 11.09 -27.86
CA PHE A 94 6.00 10.19 -27.71
C PHE A 94 7.02 10.39 -28.81
N LEU A 95 6.57 10.38 -30.08
CA LEU A 95 7.46 10.50 -31.23
C LEU A 95 8.18 11.85 -31.22
N ALA A 96 7.47 12.93 -30.90
CA ALA A 96 8.07 14.24 -30.72
C ALA A 96 9.14 14.21 -29.61
N GLY A 97 8.78 13.70 -28.42
CA GLY A 97 9.71 13.56 -27.31
C GLY A 97 10.94 12.75 -27.71
N TYR A 98 10.72 11.56 -28.27
CA TYR A 98 11.75 10.64 -28.72
C TYR A 98 12.74 11.28 -29.69
N VAL A 99 12.23 11.94 -30.72
CA VAL A 99 13.04 12.64 -31.69
C VAL A 99 13.85 13.79 -31.04
N ALA A 100 13.23 14.57 -30.15
CA ALA A 100 13.93 15.61 -29.39
C ALA A 100 15.04 15.05 -28.50
N GLY A 101 14.80 13.89 -27.87
CA GLY A 101 15.76 13.16 -27.05
C GLY A 101 16.96 12.68 -27.86
N VAL A 102 16.72 12.12 -29.05
CA VAL A 102 17.78 11.67 -29.96
C VAL A 102 18.64 12.85 -30.41
N VAL A 103 18.03 13.95 -30.88
CA VAL A 103 18.80 15.13 -31.29
C VAL A 103 19.60 15.68 -30.11
N SER A 104 18.99 15.79 -28.93
CA SER A 104 19.64 16.29 -27.72
C SER A 104 20.82 15.41 -27.29
N GLY A 105 20.66 14.09 -27.38
CA GLY A 105 21.72 13.14 -27.06
C GLY A 105 22.91 13.22 -28.04
N LEU A 106 22.63 13.42 -29.34
CA LEU A 106 23.68 13.45 -30.38
C LEU A 106 24.51 14.72 -30.30
N THR A 107 23.88 15.85 -29.96
CA THR A 107 24.54 17.17 -29.94
C THR A 107 25.01 17.60 -28.54
N ASP A 108 24.60 16.90 -27.47
CA ASP A 108 24.84 17.30 -26.06
C ASP A 108 24.24 18.68 -25.71
N GLU A 109 23.18 19.07 -26.44
CA GLU A 109 22.46 20.33 -26.24
C GLU A 109 20.97 20.03 -26.06
N SER A 110 20.23 20.93 -25.41
CA SER A 110 18.78 20.78 -25.23
C SER A 110 18.04 21.12 -26.52
N TYR A 111 17.24 20.17 -27.03
CA TYR A 111 16.30 20.38 -28.12
C TYR A 111 14.88 19.97 -27.70
N ILE A 112 13.89 20.64 -28.26
CA ILE A 112 12.47 20.29 -28.13
C ILE A 112 11.86 20.04 -29.50
N ALA A 113 10.91 19.12 -29.60
CA ALA A 113 10.18 18.85 -30.83
C ALA A 113 8.78 19.42 -30.74
N ARG A 114 8.38 20.18 -31.76
CA ARG A 114 7.01 20.66 -31.96
C ARG A 114 6.30 19.74 -32.94
N ILE A 115 5.11 19.30 -32.57
CA ILE A 115 4.25 18.49 -33.43
C ILE A 115 3.61 19.41 -34.48
N ARG A 116 3.80 19.13 -35.77
CA ARG A 116 3.08 19.75 -36.90
C ARG A 116 2.20 18.70 -37.58
N GLU A 117 1.29 19.14 -38.46
CA GLU A 117 0.34 18.24 -39.13
C GLU A 117 1.01 17.09 -39.90
N ASP A 118 2.20 17.30 -40.47
CA ASP A 118 2.89 16.33 -41.33
C ASP A 118 4.35 16.04 -40.94
N HIS A 119 4.88 16.70 -39.90
CA HIS A 119 6.26 16.52 -39.43
C HIS A 119 6.47 16.98 -37.99
N TYR A 120 7.59 16.60 -37.40
CA TYR A 120 8.10 17.13 -36.13
C TYR A 120 9.18 18.17 -36.43
N GLU A 121 9.07 19.34 -35.80
CA GLU A 121 10.04 20.43 -35.93
C GLU A 121 10.88 20.49 -34.64
N VAL A 122 12.14 20.07 -34.73
CA VAL A 122 13.07 20.06 -33.60
C VAL A 122 13.86 21.35 -33.57
N VAL A 123 13.73 22.08 -32.47
CA VAL A 123 14.31 23.43 -32.28
C VAL A 123 15.05 23.52 -30.96
N LYS A 124 16.10 24.34 -30.96
CA LYS A 124 16.79 24.71 -29.73
C LYS A 124 15.90 25.68 -28.94
N PRO A 125 15.71 25.52 -27.62
CA PRO A 125 14.84 26.40 -26.83
C PRO A 125 15.20 27.89 -26.90
N GLU A 126 16.46 28.21 -27.22
CA GLU A 126 16.98 29.58 -27.29
C GLU A 126 16.75 30.29 -28.64
N GLU A 127 16.39 29.57 -29.71
CA GLU A 127 16.17 30.17 -31.03
C GLU A 127 14.70 30.58 -31.25
N LYS A 128 14.46 31.90 -31.31
CA LYS A 128 13.18 32.48 -31.75
C LYS A 128 13.05 32.33 -33.27
N VAL A 129 12.38 31.27 -33.72
CA VAL A 129 11.93 31.14 -35.12
C VAL A 129 10.58 31.84 -35.29
N GLU A 130 10.52 32.83 -36.19
CA GLU A 130 9.28 33.49 -36.63
C GLU A 130 8.46 32.53 -37.51
N GLY A 131 7.31 32.03 -37.01
CA GLY A 131 6.30 31.37 -37.88
C GLY A 131 5.41 30.30 -37.23
N GLY A 132 4.27 30.72 -36.67
CA GLY A 132 2.95 30.06 -36.69
C GLY A 132 2.77 28.63 -36.15
N LEU A 133 2.23 28.50 -34.93
CA LEU A 133 0.83 28.09 -34.68
C LEU A 133 0.54 28.31 -33.19
N PHE A 134 0.52 29.59 -32.82
CA PHE A 134 -0.31 30.23 -31.80
C PHE A 134 -0.27 31.72 -32.18
N GLU A 135 -0.86 32.06 -33.34
CA GLU A 135 -1.19 33.46 -33.62
C GLU A 135 -2.51 33.75 -32.93
N GLY A 136 -2.40 34.18 -31.68
CA GLY A 136 -3.53 34.63 -30.88
C GLY A 136 -3.34 34.36 -29.40
N GLN A 137 -2.23 34.80 -28.79
CA GLN A 137 -2.19 35.17 -27.38
C GLN A 137 -0.89 35.89 -27.03
N GLU A 138 -0.98 36.63 -25.94
CA GLU A 138 -0.35 37.92 -25.72
C GLU A 138 1.12 37.83 -25.35
N LYS A 139 1.78 39.00 -25.27
CA LYS A 139 3.12 39.12 -24.70
C LYS A 139 3.18 38.32 -23.39
N LYS A 140 4.16 37.41 -23.26
CA LYS A 140 4.60 36.90 -21.96
C LYS A 140 4.76 38.09 -21.02
N GLU A 141 4.00 38.14 -19.94
CA GLU A 141 4.32 39.01 -18.81
C GLU A 141 5.50 38.36 -18.09
N ASP A 142 6.70 38.67 -18.57
CA ASP A 142 7.91 38.44 -17.78
C ASP A 142 7.76 39.35 -16.54
N VAL A 143 7.72 38.76 -15.33
CA VAL A 143 7.66 39.52 -14.08
C VAL A 143 9.01 40.23 -13.94
N GLU A 144 9.03 41.53 -14.22
CA GLU A 144 10.24 42.33 -14.09
C GLU A 144 10.41 42.77 -12.62
N LEU A 145 11.66 43.02 -12.22
CA LEU A 145 11.95 43.51 -10.87
C LEU A 145 11.21 44.83 -10.56
N GLU A 146 10.94 45.64 -11.60
CA GLU A 146 10.20 46.90 -11.51
C GLU A 146 8.76 46.72 -11.03
N ASP A 147 8.19 45.51 -11.15
CA ASP A 147 6.83 45.16 -10.73
C ASP A 147 6.75 44.75 -9.24
N LEU A 148 7.90 44.62 -8.56
CA LEU A 148 7.97 44.24 -7.15
C LEU A 148 8.10 45.47 -6.25
N GLU A 149 7.16 45.62 -5.33
CA GLU A 149 7.10 46.74 -4.39
C GLU A 149 7.78 46.36 -3.05
N PRO A 150 8.61 47.25 -2.48
CA PRO A 150 9.19 47.04 -1.17
C PRO A 150 8.13 46.92 -0.07
N GLY A 151 8.29 45.92 0.79
CA GLY A 151 7.37 45.56 1.88
C GLY A 151 6.27 44.59 1.47
N LYS A 152 6.36 43.99 0.27
CA LYS A 152 5.41 42.98 -0.20
C LYS A 152 6.01 41.59 -0.29
N SER A 153 5.11 40.61 -0.23
CA SER A 153 5.41 39.19 -0.29
C SER A 153 4.66 38.56 -1.46
N TYR A 154 5.38 37.81 -2.28
CA TYR A 154 4.92 37.32 -3.57
C TYR A 154 4.94 35.81 -3.62
N LEU A 155 3.84 35.22 -4.11
CA LEU A 155 3.76 33.81 -4.47
C LEU A 155 4.18 33.69 -5.93
N ILE A 156 5.24 32.93 -6.19
CA ILE A 156 5.69 32.61 -7.53
C ILE A 156 5.34 31.15 -7.79
N PRO A 157 4.27 30.86 -8.55
CA PRO A 157 3.93 29.50 -8.92
C PRO A 157 5.07 28.89 -9.71
N ASP A 158 5.52 27.74 -9.25
CA ASP A 158 6.62 27.00 -9.83
C ASP A 158 6.11 25.88 -10.75
N ASP A 159 6.89 25.57 -11.78
CA ASP A 159 6.72 24.36 -12.58
C ASP A 159 7.57 23.24 -11.97
N VAL A 160 6.91 22.19 -11.48
CA VAL A 160 7.45 20.96 -10.85
C VAL A 160 8.97 20.99 -10.57
N GLY A 161 9.35 21.60 -9.44
CA GLY A 161 10.68 21.52 -8.81
C GLY A 161 11.81 22.36 -9.43
N SER A 162 11.51 23.29 -10.34
CA SER A 162 12.55 24.07 -11.03
C SER A 162 12.91 25.37 -10.29
N ALA A 163 11.91 26.05 -9.73
CA ALA A 163 11.88 27.40 -9.19
C ALA A 163 12.53 28.44 -10.08
N GLN A 164 12.61 28.17 -11.39
CA GLN A 164 13.43 28.94 -12.31
C GLN A 164 13.01 30.41 -12.32
N LYS A 165 11.70 30.69 -12.42
CA LYS A 165 11.17 32.05 -12.40
C LYS A 165 11.56 32.82 -11.13
N ALA A 166 11.41 32.20 -9.97
CA ALA A 166 11.76 32.82 -8.69
C ALA A 166 13.27 33.09 -8.59
N PHE A 167 14.10 32.14 -9.04
CA PHE A 167 15.56 32.31 -9.09
C PHE A 167 15.97 33.44 -10.04
N ASP A 168 15.33 33.57 -11.21
CA ASP A 168 15.63 34.63 -12.18
C ASP A 168 15.31 36.02 -11.59
N ILE A 169 14.13 36.17 -10.96
CA ILE A 169 13.77 37.41 -10.25
C ILE A 169 14.78 37.71 -9.14
N PHE A 170 15.12 36.70 -8.34
CA PHE A 170 16.08 36.83 -7.23
C PHE A 170 17.48 37.25 -7.70
N LEU A 171 17.97 36.67 -8.79
CA LEU A 171 19.28 36.98 -9.35
C LEU A 171 19.30 38.37 -9.96
N ASN A 172 18.28 38.75 -10.73
CA ASN A 172 18.15 40.10 -11.29
C ASN A 172 18.16 41.17 -10.19
N ALA A 173 17.40 40.96 -9.11
CA ALA A 173 17.43 41.83 -7.94
C ALA A 173 18.84 41.94 -7.33
N SER A 174 19.54 40.81 -7.25
CA SER A 174 20.91 40.76 -6.73
C SER A 174 21.89 41.52 -7.62
N GLU A 175 21.77 41.40 -8.93
CA GLU A 175 22.58 42.12 -9.93
C GLU A 175 22.38 43.64 -9.87
N GLU A 176 21.16 44.09 -9.58
CA GLU A 176 20.84 45.51 -9.33
C GLU A 176 21.39 46.04 -8.00
N GLY A 177 22.06 45.17 -7.22
CA GLY A 177 22.71 45.51 -5.97
C GLY A 177 21.82 45.36 -4.74
N MET A 178 20.64 44.74 -4.89
CA MET A 178 19.82 44.37 -3.75
C MET A 178 20.48 43.19 -3.02
N PRO A 179 20.74 43.30 -1.70
CA PRO A 179 21.20 42.16 -0.91
C PRO A 179 20.18 41.03 -1.01
N GLY A 180 20.65 39.82 -1.31
CA GLY A 180 19.80 38.63 -1.37
C GLY A 180 20.02 37.68 -0.19
N LEU A 181 19.00 36.92 0.19
CA LEU A 181 19.05 35.77 1.10
C LEU A 181 18.19 34.63 0.51
N CYS A 182 18.74 33.42 0.41
CA CYS A 182 18.06 32.29 -0.22
C CYS A 182 17.96 31.10 0.74
N PHE A 183 16.74 30.64 1.00
CA PHE A 183 16.43 29.36 1.62
C PHE A 183 16.00 28.39 0.53
N THR A 184 16.63 27.22 0.46
CA THR A 184 16.38 26.28 -0.63
C THR A 184 16.62 24.84 -0.21
N GLU A 185 15.79 23.92 -0.69
CA GLU A 185 16.07 22.47 -0.61
C GLU A 185 17.24 22.01 -1.52
N LYS A 186 17.68 22.85 -2.48
CA LYS A 186 18.75 22.51 -3.41
C LYS A 186 20.12 22.69 -2.74
N PHE A 187 20.93 21.64 -2.79
CA PHE A 187 22.27 21.67 -2.20
C PHE A 187 23.12 22.85 -2.75
N PRO A 188 23.78 23.66 -1.90
CA PRO A 188 24.37 24.93 -2.34
C PRO A 188 25.45 24.82 -3.43
N SER A 189 26.21 23.72 -3.51
CA SER A 189 27.20 23.58 -4.58
C SER A 189 26.55 23.40 -5.96
N LYS A 190 25.46 22.60 -6.03
CA LYS A 190 24.66 22.43 -7.25
C LYS A 190 23.98 23.73 -7.65
N LEU A 191 23.50 24.49 -6.66
CA LEU A 191 22.86 25.77 -6.92
C LEU A 191 23.84 26.79 -7.49
N LYS A 192 25.08 26.84 -6.96
CA LYS A 192 26.15 27.69 -7.51
C LYS A 192 26.67 27.24 -8.87
N GLU A 193 26.60 25.94 -9.16
CA GLU A 193 26.92 25.42 -10.49
C GLU A 193 25.88 25.89 -11.53
N ARG A 194 24.60 25.82 -11.17
CA ARG A 194 23.49 26.29 -12.04
C ARG A 194 23.42 27.81 -12.14
N TYR A 195 23.68 28.51 -11.05
CA TYR A 195 23.64 29.97 -10.95
C TYR A 195 24.98 30.52 -10.45
N PRO A 196 26.02 30.61 -11.29
CA PRO A 196 27.36 31.04 -10.89
C PRO A 196 27.41 32.43 -10.26
N ASP A 197 26.46 33.29 -10.63
CA ASP A 197 26.37 34.68 -10.17
C ASP A 197 25.65 34.84 -8.82
N ILE A 198 25.15 33.74 -8.23
CA ILE A 198 24.53 33.78 -6.90
C ILE A 198 25.58 34.08 -5.81
N SER A 199 25.65 35.35 -5.43
CA SER A 199 26.56 35.83 -4.37
C SER A 199 25.92 35.90 -2.99
N SER A 200 24.61 35.71 -2.93
CA SER A 200 23.77 35.75 -1.72
C SER A 200 24.09 34.60 -0.75
N PRO A 201 23.95 34.79 0.57
CA PRO A 201 23.94 33.68 1.52
C PRO A 201 22.83 32.69 1.18
N ILE A 202 23.19 31.41 1.20
CA ILE A 202 22.29 30.28 0.94
C ILE A 202 22.19 29.45 2.22
N PHE A 203 20.96 29.17 2.63
CA PHE A 203 20.63 28.22 3.69
C PHE A 203 19.95 27.01 3.06
N TRP A 204 20.52 25.84 3.31
CA TRP A 204 20.04 24.59 2.76
C TRP A 204 19.00 23.98 3.69
N LEU A 205 17.77 23.80 3.21
CA LEU A 205 16.73 23.06 3.93
C LEU A 205 17.01 21.56 3.74
N SER A 206 17.35 20.86 4.81
CA SER A 206 17.73 19.44 4.74
C SER A 206 17.66 18.77 6.10
N THR A 207 17.29 17.49 6.11
CA THR A 207 17.41 16.60 7.29
C THR A 207 18.81 16.03 7.46
N ALA A 208 19.69 16.21 6.46
CA ALA A 208 21.07 15.76 6.57
C ALA A 208 21.89 16.70 7.46
N ASN A 209 22.67 16.12 8.38
CA ASN A 209 23.63 16.88 9.19
C ASN A 209 24.53 17.76 8.30
N GLY A 210 24.37 19.07 8.45
CA GLY A 210 25.17 20.05 7.72
C GLY A 210 26.66 19.92 8.02
N THR A 211 27.52 20.25 7.06
CA THR A 211 28.95 20.45 7.33
C THR A 211 29.19 21.87 7.84
N GLU A 212 30.30 22.14 8.53
CA GLU A 212 30.66 23.50 8.96
C GLU A 212 30.72 24.53 7.79
N GLU A 213 30.87 24.05 6.55
CA GLU A 213 30.92 24.87 5.34
C GLU A 213 29.53 25.19 4.75
N VAL A 214 28.51 24.40 5.08
CA VAL A 214 27.15 24.52 4.53
C VAL A 214 26.17 24.84 5.66
N ARG A 215 25.62 26.06 5.61
CA ARG A 215 24.55 26.45 6.53
C ARG A 215 23.30 25.66 6.19
N THR A 216 22.88 24.84 7.13
CA THR A 216 21.75 23.93 6.99
C THR A 216 20.71 24.30 8.04
N ILE A 217 19.44 24.24 7.67
CA ILE A 217 18.31 24.39 8.57
C ILE A 217 17.53 23.08 8.50
N GLU A 218 17.35 22.46 9.64
CA GLU A 218 16.53 21.26 9.76
C GLU A 218 15.06 21.65 9.67
N PRO A 219 14.21 20.87 8.95
CA PRO A 219 12.78 21.18 8.84
C PRO A 219 12.09 21.36 10.20
N GLU A 220 12.47 20.59 11.22
CA GLU A 220 11.89 20.67 12.57
C GLU A 220 12.17 22.02 13.26
N ASN A 221 13.31 22.67 12.93
CA ASN A 221 13.71 23.97 13.49
C ASN A 221 13.36 25.14 12.55
N PHE A 222 12.61 24.88 11.47
CA PHE A 222 12.29 25.85 10.43
C PHE A 222 11.72 27.16 10.99
N SER A 223 10.73 27.07 11.89
CA SER A 223 10.00 28.23 12.39
C SER A 223 10.90 29.23 13.10
N ASP A 224 11.70 28.75 14.06
CA ASP A 224 12.55 29.61 14.88
C ASP A 224 13.79 30.09 14.11
N GLU A 225 14.50 29.17 13.43
CA GLU A 225 15.75 29.52 12.74
C GLU A 225 15.51 30.43 11.55
N MET A 226 14.50 30.13 10.72
CA MET A 226 14.21 30.95 9.54
C MET A 226 13.78 32.36 9.96
N LEU A 227 12.96 32.49 11.00
CA LEU A 227 12.54 33.79 11.51
C LEU A 227 13.73 34.60 12.07
N GLU A 228 14.61 33.97 12.87
CA GLU A 228 15.81 34.63 13.40
C GLU A 228 16.76 35.10 12.29
N ILE A 229 17.04 34.22 11.31
CA ILE A 229 17.91 34.52 10.17
C ILE A 229 17.32 35.64 9.32
N SER A 230 16.02 35.55 9.02
CA SER A 230 15.31 36.54 8.20
C SER A 230 15.30 37.90 8.90
N LYS A 231 15.08 37.92 10.22
CA LYS A 231 15.15 39.14 11.03
C LYS A 231 16.54 39.76 11.01
N ALA A 232 17.58 38.96 11.27
CA ALA A 232 18.95 39.43 11.24
C ALA A 232 19.39 39.95 9.86
N PHE A 233 18.79 39.45 8.78
CA PHE A 233 19.02 39.90 7.41
C PHE A 233 18.29 41.22 7.11
N LEU A 234 16.98 41.26 7.37
CA LEU A 234 16.10 42.40 7.04
C LEU A 234 16.42 43.64 7.89
N GLU A 235 16.73 43.48 9.19
CA GLU A 235 17.12 44.60 10.07
C GLU A 235 18.36 45.37 9.57
N ARG A 236 19.22 44.71 8.78
CA ARG A 236 20.48 45.30 8.32
C ARG A 236 20.32 46.07 7.02
N LYS A 237 19.44 45.62 6.13
CA LYS A 237 19.32 46.12 4.76
C LYS A 237 17.93 45.82 4.19
N GLN A 238 17.41 46.76 3.40
CA GLN A 238 16.37 46.46 2.42
C GLN A 238 16.94 45.46 1.42
N GLY A 239 16.38 44.26 1.37
CA GLY A 239 16.89 43.13 0.61
C GLY A 239 15.76 42.27 0.07
N ILE A 240 16.11 41.39 -0.85
CA ILE A 240 15.22 40.36 -1.38
C ILE A 240 15.53 39.05 -0.67
N PHE A 241 14.51 38.38 -0.18
CA PHE A 241 14.67 37.05 0.39
C PHE A 241 13.73 36.08 -0.30
N MET A 242 14.20 34.87 -0.52
CA MET A 242 13.46 33.83 -1.23
C MET A 242 13.42 32.54 -0.43
N LEU A 243 12.26 31.90 -0.42
CA LEU A 243 12.06 30.55 0.10
C LEU A 243 11.66 29.61 -1.04
N HIS A 244 12.41 28.53 -1.20
CA HIS A 244 12.18 27.44 -2.14
C HIS A 244 12.25 26.10 -1.42
N GLY A 245 11.31 25.19 -1.70
CA GLY A 245 11.23 23.88 -1.03
C GLY A 245 10.27 23.84 0.14
N ILE A 246 9.10 24.50 -0.01
CA ILE A 246 8.00 24.33 0.96
C ILE A 246 7.49 22.88 0.99
N ASP A 247 7.66 22.14 -0.12
CA ASP A 247 7.33 20.71 -0.23
C ASP A 247 8.10 19.87 0.79
N LEU A 248 9.39 20.14 0.95
CA LEU A 248 10.21 19.49 1.97
C LEU A 248 9.73 19.86 3.37
N LEU A 249 9.27 21.08 3.59
CA LEU A 249 8.73 21.46 4.90
C LEU A 249 7.43 20.71 5.19
N LEU A 250 6.55 20.59 4.20
CA LEU A 250 5.28 19.87 4.33
C LEU A 250 5.45 18.36 4.55
N SER A 251 6.60 17.78 4.19
CA SER A 251 6.89 16.39 4.52
C SER A 251 7.28 16.17 5.99
N HIS A 252 7.57 17.24 6.74
CA HIS A 252 8.06 17.18 8.12
C HIS A 252 7.20 17.97 9.12
N LEU A 253 6.49 18.99 8.66
CA LEU A 253 5.68 19.90 9.48
C LEU A 253 4.25 19.97 8.96
N GLU A 254 3.33 20.28 9.87
CA GLU A 254 1.96 20.59 9.50
C GLU A 254 1.89 21.93 8.74
N PHE A 255 0.97 22.01 7.76
CA PHE A 255 0.79 23.21 6.94
C PHE A 255 0.49 24.45 7.78
N ASP A 256 -0.24 24.30 8.89
CA ASP A 256 -0.58 25.41 9.78
C ASP A 256 0.67 26.03 10.43
N THR A 257 1.62 25.20 10.90
CA THR A 257 2.90 25.67 11.45
C THR A 257 3.74 26.42 10.41
N ILE A 258 3.75 25.92 9.18
CA ILE A 258 4.45 26.58 8.06
C ILE A 258 3.78 27.91 7.74
N LEU A 259 2.44 27.94 7.66
CA LEU A 259 1.68 29.14 7.34
C LEU A 259 1.87 30.24 8.39
N GLU A 260 1.81 29.90 9.68
CA GLU A 260 2.07 30.83 10.79
C GLU A 260 3.48 31.44 10.68
N THR A 261 4.48 30.60 10.41
CA THR A 261 5.87 31.06 10.21
C THR A 261 5.97 32.00 9.00
N LEU A 262 5.32 31.65 7.88
CA LEU A 262 5.30 32.48 6.69
C LEU A 262 4.65 33.84 6.98
N GLN A 263 3.54 33.87 7.71
CA GLN A 263 2.85 35.10 8.13
C GLN A 263 3.76 35.96 9.02
N ASP A 264 4.48 35.37 9.96
CA ASP A 264 5.45 36.09 10.80
C ASP A 264 6.57 36.72 9.98
N ILE A 265 7.10 35.99 8.99
CA ILE A 265 8.13 36.53 8.10
C ILE A 265 7.55 37.60 7.17
N GLN A 266 6.30 37.46 6.70
CA GLN A 266 5.64 38.51 5.91
C GLN A 266 5.47 39.80 6.72
N ASN A 267 5.08 39.69 7.99
CA ASN A 267 4.93 40.83 8.89
C ASN A 267 6.28 41.55 9.06
N LEU A 268 7.34 40.79 9.31
CA LEU A 268 8.71 41.29 9.40
C LEU A 268 9.18 41.95 8.08
N ASN A 269 8.91 41.32 6.94
CA ASN A 269 9.24 41.83 5.60
C ASN A 269 8.53 43.17 5.31
N SER A 270 7.26 43.27 5.71
CA SER A 270 6.44 44.48 5.58
C SER A 270 6.98 45.63 6.43
N GLU A 271 7.44 45.35 7.66
CA GLU A 271 8.02 46.34 8.56
C GLU A 271 9.35 46.89 8.03
N GLU A 272 10.25 46.00 7.58
CA GLU A 272 11.60 46.35 7.12
C GLU A 272 11.67 46.75 5.64
N LYS A 273 10.55 46.66 4.91
CA LYS A 273 10.42 46.96 3.47
C LYS A 273 11.36 46.11 2.59
N GLY A 274 11.45 44.82 2.89
CA GLY A 274 12.10 43.84 2.02
C GLY A 274 11.18 43.38 0.88
N ILE A 275 11.67 42.47 0.05
CA ILE A 275 10.85 41.74 -0.94
C ILE A 275 10.93 40.26 -0.58
N PHE A 276 9.79 39.62 -0.37
CA PHE A 276 9.71 38.17 -0.11
C PHE A 276 9.21 37.45 -1.36
N LEU A 277 9.98 36.49 -1.86
CA LEU A 277 9.56 35.53 -2.88
C LEU A 277 9.32 34.15 -2.25
N LEU A 278 8.12 33.62 -2.38
CA LEU A 278 7.80 32.22 -2.06
C LEU A 278 7.65 31.44 -3.36
N ALA A 279 8.60 30.56 -3.66
CA ALA A 279 8.52 29.63 -4.78
C ALA A 279 7.82 28.35 -4.35
N VAL A 280 6.67 28.04 -4.94
CA VAL A 280 5.87 26.88 -4.59
C VAL A 280 5.27 26.22 -5.83
N ASP A 281 5.33 24.89 -5.89
CA ASP A 281 4.49 24.11 -6.79
C ASP A 281 3.09 24.05 -6.16
N LEU A 282 2.11 24.75 -6.74
CA LEU A 282 0.74 24.75 -6.21
C LEU A 282 0.06 23.39 -6.37
N GLY A 283 0.55 22.54 -7.27
CA GLY A 283 0.02 21.19 -7.52
C GLY A 283 0.38 20.20 -6.41
N SER A 284 1.52 20.37 -5.75
CA SER A 284 2.01 19.44 -4.71
C SER A 284 1.37 19.67 -3.33
N ILE A 285 0.95 20.90 -3.02
CA ILE A 285 0.47 21.27 -1.68
C ILE A 285 -1.03 21.00 -1.45
N GLY A 286 -1.78 20.65 -2.51
CA GLY A 286 -3.22 20.41 -2.46
C GLY A 286 -4.08 21.69 -2.52
N ARG A 287 -5.31 21.57 -3.04
CA ARG A 287 -6.19 22.71 -3.37
C ARG A 287 -6.60 23.59 -2.18
N ASP A 288 -6.79 23.01 -1.00
CA ASP A 288 -7.20 23.79 0.17
C ASP A 288 -6.05 24.62 0.73
N ASN A 289 -4.85 24.03 0.81
CA ASN A 289 -3.63 24.69 1.25
C ASN A 289 -3.17 25.74 0.23
N SER A 290 -3.30 25.47 -1.07
CA SER A 290 -2.97 26.45 -2.12
C SER A 290 -3.82 27.72 -1.99
N LYS A 291 -5.14 27.59 -1.83
CA LYS A 291 -6.03 28.74 -1.60
C LYS A 291 -5.69 29.53 -0.35
N ARG A 292 -5.25 28.85 0.72
CA ARG A 292 -4.81 29.51 1.95
C ARG A 292 -3.52 30.32 1.73
N LEU A 293 -2.54 29.78 0.99
CA LEU A 293 -1.34 30.54 0.61
C LEU A 293 -1.66 31.71 -0.33
N GLU A 294 -2.51 31.49 -1.33
CA GLU A 294 -2.95 32.53 -2.27
C GLU A 294 -3.68 33.69 -1.56
N ALA A 295 -4.34 33.43 -0.43
CA ALA A 295 -4.96 34.47 0.38
C ALA A 295 -3.94 35.35 1.13
N GLU A 296 -2.75 34.81 1.43
CA GLU A 296 -1.69 35.51 2.17
C GLU A 296 -0.68 36.22 1.27
N PHE A 297 -0.51 35.80 0.02
CA PHE A 297 0.56 36.29 -0.86
C PHE A 297 0.04 36.93 -2.17
N GLU A 298 0.72 37.96 -2.69
CA GLU A 298 0.40 38.51 -4.02
C GLU A 298 0.96 37.57 -5.10
N ILE A 299 0.08 36.94 -5.88
CA ILE A 299 0.49 36.01 -6.94
C ILE A 299 1.14 36.79 -8.10
N LYS A 300 2.32 36.33 -8.54
CA LYS A 300 3.00 36.85 -9.74
C LYS A 300 3.47 35.70 -10.62
N GLY A 301 3.32 35.86 -11.93
CA GLY A 301 3.77 34.87 -12.92
C GLY A 301 2.85 33.66 -13.10
N ALA A 302 1.61 33.74 -12.57
CA ALA A 302 0.51 32.84 -12.91
C ALA A 302 -0.11 33.22 -14.26
N GLU A 303 -0.39 32.24 -15.10
CA GLU A 303 -1.13 32.45 -16.35
C GLU A 303 -2.61 32.67 -16.01
N GLU A 304 -3.09 33.92 -16.02
CA GLU A 304 -4.54 34.20 -15.96
C GLU A 304 -5.16 33.80 -17.31
N SER A 305 -5.86 32.66 -17.37
CA SER A 305 -6.69 32.34 -18.53
C SER A 305 -7.93 33.25 -18.54
N LYS A 306 -7.86 34.34 -19.31
CA LYS A 306 -9.00 35.22 -19.56
C LYS A 306 -9.82 34.66 -20.72
N GLU A 307 -11.09 34.39 -20.46
CA GLU A 307 -12.07 33.98 -21.46
C GLU A 307 -12.92 35.18 -21.89
N ALA A 308 -13.32 35.21 -23.16
CA ALA A 308 -14.19 36.25 -23.70
C ALA A 308 -15.64 35.77 -23.69
N CYS A 309 -16.54 36.62 -23.18
CA CYS A 309 -17.96 36.27 -23.11
C CYS A 309 -18.55 36.15 -24.51
N PRO A 310 -19.13 35.00 -24.91
CA PRO A 310 -19.61 34.78 -26.28
C PRO A 310 -20.74 35.74 -26.71
N GLU A 311 -21.46 36.34 -25.76
CA GLU A 311 -22.54 37.31 -26.04
C GLU A 311 -22.08 38.76 -26.14
N CYS A 312 -20.97 39.16 -25.48
CA CYS A 312 -20.61 40.58 -25.39
C CYS A 312 -19.11 40.88 -25.51
N ASP A 313 -18.28 39.85 -25.75
CA ASP A 313 -16.83 39.90 -25.88
C ASP A 313 -16.09 40.52 -24.68
N SER A 314 -16.72 40.62 -23.51
CA SER A 314 -16.01 41.08 -22.31
C SER A 314 -15.09 39.98 -21.81
N GLU A 315 -13.83 40.31 -21.56
CA GLU A 315 -12.85 39.42 -20.92
C GLU A 315 -13.18 39.24 -19.43
N PHE A 316 -13.11 38.00 -18.94
CA PHE A 316 -13.32 37.64 -17.54
C PHE A 316 -12.47 36.41 -17.17
N ILE A 317 -12.33 36.13 -15.87
CA ILE A 317 -11.57 34.98 -15.34
C ILE A 317 -12.50 33.76 -15.36
N SER A 318 -12.01 32.62 -15.86
CA SER A 318 -12.74 31.39 -16.23
C SER A 318 -13.68 30.75 -15.19
N ASP A 319 -13.72 31.24 -13.95
CA ASP A 319 -14.54 30.66 -12.86
C ASP A 319 -15.92 31.32 -12.66
N LEU A 320 -16.36 32.22 -13.55
CA LEU A 320 -17.63 32.92 -13.39
C LEU A 320 -18.80 32.17 -14.05
N SER A 321 -19.83 31.88 -13.26
CA SER A 321 -21.07 31.24 -13.75
C SER A 321 -21.94 32.15 -14.63
N SER A 322 -21.69 33.46 -14.64
CA SER A 322 -22.37 34.40 -15.53
C SER A 322 -21.48 35.58 -15.88
N CYS A 323 -21.65 36.12 -17.09
CA CYS A 323 -20.87 37.25 -17.55
C CYS A 323 -21.14 38.49 -16.67
N PRO A 324 -20.12 39.11 -16.05
CA PRO A 324 -20.31 40.27 -15.18
C PRO A 324 -20.75 41.54 -15.94
N VAL A 325 -20.57 41.57 -17.27
CA VAL A 325 -20.92 42.72 -18.11
C VAL A 325 -22.34 42.61 -18.69
N CYS A 326 -22.73 41.45 -19.20
CA CYS A 326 -24.03 41.30 -19.86
C CYS A 326 -25.00 40.33 -19.18
N GLY A 327 -24.55 39.58 -18.17
CA GLY A 327 -25.39 38.66 -17.39
C GLY A 327 -25.79 37.39 -18.13
N SER A 328 -25.18 37.10 -19.29
CA SER A 328 -25.38 35.83 -19.99
C SER A 328 -24.83 34.68 -19.16
N ASP A 329 -25.59 33.59 -19.11
CA ASP A 329 -25.17 32.31 -18.55
C ASP A 329 -24.00 31.79 -19.41
N LEU A 330 -22.84 31.55 -18.78
CA LEU A 330 -21.63 31.15 -19.49
C LEU A 330 -21.57 29.62 -19.73
N LEU A 331 -22.53 28.87 -19.16
CA LEU A 331 -22.73 27.44 -19.38
C LEU A 331 -23.87 27.23 -20.39
N GLY A 332 -23.52 26.78 -21.60
CA GLY A 332 -24.48 26.51 -22.69
C GLY A 332 -25.33 25.25 -22.45
N LYS A 333 -26.60 25.28 -22.88
CA LYS A 333 -27.64 24.29 -22.52
C LYS A 333 -27.61 22.92 -23.21
N ASP A 334 -26.63 22.60 -24.06
CA ASP A 334 -26.70 21.39 -24.90
C ASP A 334 -25.47 20.46 -24.80
N GLU A 335 -24.44 20.80 -24.01
CA GLU A 335 -23.21 19.99 -23.90
C GLU A 335 -23.39 18.71 -23.05
N GLU A 336 -24.31 18.72 -22.09
CA GLU A 336 -24.54 17.55 -21.22
C GLU A 336 -25.16 16.36 -21.98
N GLY A 337 -25.95 16.64 -23.02
CA GLY A 337 -26.60 15.59 -23.84
C GLY A 337 -25.67 14.97 -24.88
N VAL A 338 -24.81 15.78 -25.52
CA VAL A 338 -23.83 15.30 -26.51
C VAL A 338 -22.70 14.55 -25.83
N ASN A 339 -22.16 15.08 -24.72
CA ASN A 339 -21.12 14.40 -23.94
C ASN A 339 -21.61 13.07 -23.35
N LYS A 340 -22.90 12.99 -22.97
CA LYS A 340 -23.50 11.74 -22.50
C LYS A 340 -23.60 10.69 -23.62
N ALA A 341 -24.06 11.08 -24.82
CA ALA A 341 -24.18 10.15 -25.94
C ALA A 341 -22.82 9.67 -26.46
N GLU A 342 -21.84 10.57 -26.57
CA GLU A 342 -20.47 10.19 -26.95
C GLU A 342 -19.81 9.26 -25.92
N ARG A 343 -20.07 9.49 -24.62
CA ARG A 343 -19.61 8.61 -23.54
C ARG A 343 -20.23 7.22 -23.65
N THR A 344 -21.54 7.12 -23.85
CA THR A 344 -22.23 5.82 -24.02
C THR A 344 -21.71 5.04 -25.23
N VAL A 345 -21.47 5.70 -26.37
CA VAL A 345 -20.89 5.02 -27.55
C VAL A 345 -19.43 4.60 -27.32
N GLY A 346 -18.66 5.39 -26.58
CA GLY A 346 -17.30 5.03 -26.15
C GLY A 346 -17.23 3.84 -25.18
N GLU A 347 -18.21 3.74 -24.28
CA GLU A 347 -18.37 2.61 -23.34
C GLU A 347 -18.74 1.33 -24.12
N LYS A 348 -19.71 1.39 -25.05
CA LYS A 348 -20.06 0.27 -25.96
C LYS A 348 -18.87 -0.23 -26.79
N MET A 349 -18.06 0.67 -27.34
CA MET A 349 -16.82 0.31 -28.06
C MET A 349 -15.86 -0.51 -27.21
N THR A 350 -15.70 -0.13 -25.93
CA THR A 350 -14.77 -0.81 -25.02
C THR A 350 -15.25 -2.24 -24.72
N SER A 351 -16.56 -2.42 -24.52
CA SER A 351 -17.16 -3.75 -24.33
C SER A 351 -16.96 -4.66 -25.56
N ILE A 352 -17.13 -4.12 -26.78
CA ILE A 352 -16.93 -4.90 -28.02
C ILE A 352 -15.45 -5.28 -28.22
N TYR A 353 -14.49 -4.42 -27.88
CA TYR A 353 -13.07 -4.81 -27.93
C TYR A 353 -12.73 -5.96 -26.97
N ASN A 354 -13.34 -5.98 -25.78
CA ASN A 354 -13.15 -7.09 -24.84
C ASN A 354 -13.75 -8.40 -25.38
N LEU A 355 -14.89 -8.33 -26.08
CA LEU A 355 -15.49 -9.48 -26.75
C LEU A 355 -14.62 -10.01 -27.88
N ILE A 356 -14.08 -9.12 -28.71
CA ILE A 356 -13.13 -9.47 -29.77
C ILE A 356 -11.92 -10.19 -29.19
N TYR A 357 -11.33 -9.65 -28.12
CA TYR A 357 -10.17 -10.26 -27.46
C TYR A 357 -10.46 -11.67 -26.93
N ARG A 358 -11.61 -11.86 -26.28
CA ARG A 358 -12.04 -13.19 -25.79
C ARG A 358 -12.34 -14.17 -26.92
N ALA A 359 -12.90 -13.71 -28.04
CA ALA A 359 -13.12 -14.55 -29.22
C ALA A 359 -11.79 -14.96 -29.88
N GLU A 360 -10.78 -14.08 -29.90
CA GLU A 360 -9.43 -14.41 -30.38
C GLU A 360 -8.71 -15.45 -29.50
N GLU A 361 -8.94 -15.44 -28.17
CA GLU A 361 -8.44 -16.50 -27.26
C GLU A 361 -9.02 -17.89 -27.58
N LEU A 362 -10.15 -17.95 -28.29
CA LEU A 362 -10.79 -19.17 -28.78
C LEU A 362 -10.49 -19.44 -30.28
N GLU A 363 -9.50 -18.76 -30.84
CA GLU A 363 -9.08 -18.88 -32.26
C GLU A 363 -10.16 -18.49 -33.29
N ILE A 364 -11.16 -17.70 -32.91
CA ILE A 364 -12.24 -17.22 -33.79
C ILE A 364 -11.76 -16.02 -34.64
N ASP A 365 -12.08 -15.97 -35.94
CA ASP A 365 -11.67 -14.86 -36.83
C ASP A 365 -12.52 -13.60 -36.57
N THR A 366 -11.93 -12.59 -35.93
CA THR A 366 -12.59 -11.32 -35.55
C THR A 366 -12.20 -10.14 -36.44
N ARG A 367 -11.54 -10.38 -37.59
CA ARG A 367 -10.99 -9.29 -38.43
C ARG A 367 -12.04 -8.31 -38.94
N LYS A 368 -13.23 -8.80 -39.31
CA LYS A 368 -14.32 -7.95 -39.81
C LYS A 368 -14.93 -7.14 -38.66
N SER A 369 -15.06 -7.72 -37.47
CA SER A 369 -15.52 -7.04 -36.27
C SER A 369 -14.57 -5.89 -35.87
N TYR A 370 -13.26 -6.12 -35.92
CA TYR A 370 -12.25 -5.08 -35.65
C TYR A 370 -12.33 -3.91 -36.65
N GLN A 371 -12.58 -4.22 -37.93
CA GLN A 371 -12.78 -3.19 -38.96
C GLN A 371 -14.03 -2.35 -38.70
N LEU A 372 -15.12 -2.97 -38.26
CA LEU A 372 -16.38 -2.28 -37.96
C LEU A 372 -16.25 -1.35 -36.73
N VAL A 373 -15.60 -1.80 -35.65
CA VAL A 373 -15.33 -0.95 -34.47
C VAL A 373 -14.37 0.20 -34.82
N SER A 374 -13.39 -0.04 -35.70
CA SER A 374 -12.49 1.00 -36.19
C SER A 374 -13.24 2.06 -37.02
N GLN A 375 -14.19 1.65 -37.86
CA GLN A 375 -15.06 2.56 -38.60
C GLN A 375 -15.98 3.35 -37.66
N ALA A 376 -16.58 2.70 -36.65
CA ALA A 376 -17.41 3.37 -35.64
C ALA A 376 -16.65 4.48 -34.90
N ARG A 377 -15.37 4.24 -34.58
CA ARG A 377 -14.49 5.26 -33.99
C ARG A 377 -14.23 6.44 -34.94
N GLY A 378 -14.18 6.19 -36.25
CA GLY A 378 -14.09 7.22 -37.28
C GLY A 378 -15.34 8.10 -37.33
N GLU A 379 -16.52 7.48 -37.31
CA GLU A 379 -17.82 8.17 -37.33
C GLU A 379 -18.06 8.98 -36.04
N LEU A 380 -17.65 8.46 -34.88
CA LEU A 380 -17.71 9.20 -33.62
C LEU A 380 -16.86 10.48 -33.67
N LYS A 381 -15.67 10.44 -34.29
CA LYS A 381 -14.78 11.62 -34.45
C LYS A 381 -15.39 12.72 -35.33
N VAL A 382 -16.28 12.37 -36.24
CA VAL A 382 -16.98 13.35 -37.10
C VAL A 382 -18.35 13.73 -36.54
N GLY A 383 -18.71 13.22 -35.35
CA GLY A 383 -19.96 13.52 -34.65
C GLY A 383 -21.19 12.75 -35.17
N ASP A 384 -21.02 11.71 -35.98
CA ASP A 384 -22.12 10.86 -36.44
C ASP A 384 -22.35 9.68 -35.48
N ILE A 385 -22.95 10.00 -34.33
CA ILE A 385 -23.24 9.04 -33.25
C ILE A 385 -24.14 7.90 -33.75
N GLY A 386 -25.09 8.19 -34.65
CA GLY A 386 -26.02 7.18 -35.17
C GLY A 386 -25.35 6.15 -36.06
N GLU A 387 -24.43 6.56 -36.94
CA GLU A 387 -23.67 5.62 -37.75
C GLU A 387 -22.63 4.86 -36.92
N ALA A 388 -22.04 5.51 -35.90
CA ALA A 388 -21.17 4.83 -34.96
C ALA A 388 -21.89 3.72 -34.20
N GLU A 389 -23.11 3.96 -33.68
CA GLU A 389 -23.92 2.92 -33.04
C GLU A 389 -24.26 1.78 -33.99
N ARG A 390 -24.67 2.08 -35.23
CA ARG A 390 -24.99 1.06 -36.24
C ARG A 390 -23.79 0.15 -36.54
N LEU A 391 -22.59 0.72 -36.68
CA LEU A 391 -21.35 -0.03 -36.94
C LEU A 391 -20.93 -0.89 -35.74
N LEU A 392 -21.25 -0.48 -34.51
CA LEU A 392 -21.01 -1.30 -33.33
C LEU A 392 -21.98 -2.48 -33.25
N THR A 393 -23.24 -2.30 -33.64
CA THR A 393 -24.20 -3.41 -33.79
C THR A 393 -23.73 -4.40 -34.85
N ASP A 394 -23.34 -3.92 -36.04
CA ASP A 394 -22.79 -4.77 -37.12
C ASP A 394 -21.55 -5.58 -36.63
N ALA A 395 -20.74 -4.99 -35.75
CA ALA A 395 -19.55 -5.66 -35.19
C ALA A 395 -19.92 -6.79 -34.24
N ILE A 396 -20.97 -6.63 -33.43
CA ILE A 396 -21.47 -7.67 -32.53
C ILE A 396 -22.06 -8.84 -33.33
N GLU A 397 -22.87 -8.55 -34.34
CA GLU A 397 -23.45 -9.57 -35.22
C GLU A 397 -22.36 -10.41 -35.90
N ASP A 398 -21.28 -9.77 -36.37
CA ASP A 398 -20.14 -10.45 -36.99
C ASP A 398 -19.36 -11.36 -36.04
N ILE A 399 -19.16 -10.94 -34.79
CA ILE A 399 -18.53 -11.78 -33.74
C ILE A 399 -19.41 -13.00 -33.49
N PHE A 400 -20.73 -12.79 -33.42
CA PHE A 400 -21.69 -13.85 -33.17
C PHE A 400 -21.75 -14.88 -34.31
N GLU A 401 -21.85 -14.42 -35.56
CA GLU A 401 -21.79 -15.30 -36.75
C GLU A 401 -20.50 -16.14 -36.77
N SER A 402 -19.37 -15.53 -36.37
CA SER A 402 -18.07 -16.21 -36.33
C SER A 402 -17.99 -17.25 -35.22
N ILE A 403 -18.59 -16.98 -34.04
CA ILE A 403 -18.72 -17.95 -32.95
C ILE A 403 -19.60 -19.14 -33.36
N VAL A 404 -20.77 -18.87 -33.96
CA VAL A 404 -21.68 -19.92 -34.40
C VAL A 404 -21.02 -20.81 -35.46
N THR A 405 -20.32 -20.20 -36.43
CA THR A 405 -19.60 -20.95 -37.47
C THR A 405 -18.51 -21.84 -36.87
N ALA A 406 -17.73 -21.34 -35.90
CA ALA A 406 -16.70 -22.13 -35.23
C ALA A 406 -17.28 -23.34 -34.47
N VAL A 407 -18.40 -23.14 -33.78
CA VAL A 407 -19.10 -24.21 -33.07
C VAL A 407 -19.70 -25.24 -34.05
N GLU A 408 -20.28 -24.80 -35.17
CA GLU A 408 -20.80 -25.70 -36.19
C GLU A 408 -19.70 -26.51 -36.88
N ASP A 409 -18.56 -25.89 -37.19
CA ASP A 409 -17.42 -26.55 -37.85
C ASP A 409 -16.78 -27.61 -36.93
N ASP A 410 -16.58 -27.31 -35.63
CA ASP A 410 -16.02 -28.27 -34.67
C ASP A 410 -16.98 -29.43 -34.37
N ILE A 411 -18.29 -29.18 -34.34
CA ILE A 411 -19.31 -30.26 -34.17
C ILE A 411 -19.35 -31.18 -35.40
N LEU A 412 -19.05 -30.68 -36.60
CA LEU A 412 -19.12 -31.46 -37.84
C LEU A 412 -17.85 -32.27 -38.14
N GLU A 413 -16.70 -31.91 -37.58
CA GLU A 413 -15.43 -32.60 -37.83
C GLU A 413 -15.16 -33.79 -36.88
N ASP A 414 -15.68 -33.80 -35.64
CA ASP A 414 -15.37 -34.84 -34.62
C ASP A 414 -16.58 -35.62 -34.06
N SER A 415 -17.43 -36.17 -34.94
CA SER A 415 -18.60 -36.98 -34.51
C SER A 415 -18.29 -38.37 -33.90
N GLU A 416 -17.01 -38.75 -33.69
CA GLU A 416 -16.66 -40.06 -33.11
C GLU A 416 -16.09 -40.01 -31.68
N ASP A 417 -15.66 -38.86 -31.14
CA ASP A 417 -15.15 -38.75 -29.76
C ASP A 417 -15.67 -37.47 -29.06
N PHE A 418 -16.68 -37.63 -28.19
CA PHE A 418 -17.34 -36.56 -27.42
C PHE A 418 -16.49 -36.05 -26.23
N GLU A 419 -15.27 -35.55 -26.47
CA GLU A 419 -14.43 -34.94 -25.42
C GLU A 419 -14.34 -33.39 -25.46
N ASP A 420 -14.80 -32.71 -26.51
CA ASP A 420 -14.74 -31.23 -26.62
C ASP A 420 -15.96 -30.49 -26.05
N LEU A 421 -16.31 -30.76 -24.78
CA LEU A 421 -17.30 -29.99 -24.02
C LEU A 421 -16.78 -28.59 -23.57
N ASP A 422 -15.47 -28.37 -23.65
CA ASP A 422 -14.80 -27.16 -23.16
C ASP A 422 -15.08 -25.94 -24.05
N LEU A 423 -15.18 -26.10 -25.37
CA LEU A 423 -15.50 -24.99 -26.28
C LEU A 423 -16.94 -24.51 -26.09
N VAL A 424 -17.88 -25.42 -25.83
CA VAL A 424 -19.28 -25.07 -25.54
C VAL A 424 -19.40 -24.33 -24.20
N GLU A 425 -18.67 -24.75 -23.15
CA GLU A 425 -18.63 -24.02 -21.87
C GLU A 425 -17.95 -22.65 -21.97
N LYS A 426 -16.87 -22.53 -22.75
CA LYS A 426 -16.20 -21.25 -23.02
C LYS A 426 -17.08 -20.29 -23.83
N THR A 427 -17.80 -20.82 -24.82
CA THR A 427 -18.80 -20.06 -25.59
C THR A 427 -19.96 -19.61 -24.69
N ARG A 428 -20.39 -20.45 -23.74
CA ARG A 428 -21.41 -20.10 -22.73
C ARG A 428 -20.98 -18.94 -21.83
N SER A 429 -19.70 -18.92 -21.41
CA SER A 429 -19.12 -17.83 -20.62
C SER A 429 -19.09 -16.51 -21.40
N LEU A 430 -18.77 -16.55 -22.70
CA LEU A 430 -18.84 -15.41 -23.62
C LEU A 430 -20.25 -14.83 -23.74
N ILE A 431 -21.25 -15.70 -23.92
CA ILE A 431 -22.67 -15.31 -24.03
C ILE A 431 -23.20 -14.74 -22.70
N HIS A 432 -22.76 -15.29 -21.57
CA HIS A 432 -23.17 -14.77 -20.27
C HIS A 432 -22.62 -13.35 -20.03
N GLY A 433 -21.36 -13.10 -20.43
CA GLY A 433 -20.78 -11.77 -20.40
C GLY A 433 -21.49 -10.74 -21.31
N LEU A 434 -22.15 -11.19 -22.38
CA LEU A 434 -23.00 -10.34 -23.23
C LEU A 434 -24.32 -9.97 -22.54
N LYS A 435 -24.91 -10.87 -21.74
CA LYS A 435 -26.18 -10.63 -21.02
C LYS A 435 -26.04 -9.70 -19.83
N GLU A 436 -24.87 -9.67 -19.18
CA GLU A 436 -24.62 -8.81 -18.00
C GLU A 436 -24.40 -7.33 -18.34
N SER A 437 -24.17 -6.98 -19.62
CA SER A 437 -24.14 -5.58 -20.05
C SER A 437 -25.56 -5.07 -20.30
N GLU A 438 -26.19 -4.42 -19.31
CA GLU A 438 -27.56 -3.84 -19.37
C GLU A 438 -27.79 -2.81 -20.52
N GLU A 439 -26.79 -2.48 -21.33
CA GLU A 439 -26.83 -1.41 -22.33
C GLU A 439 -26.88 -1.85 -23.80
N VAL A 440 -27.07 -3.16 -24.06
CA VAL A 440 -27.12 -3.70 -25.43
C VAL A 440 -28.53 -4.29 -25.65
N GLY A 441 -29.37 -3.56 -26.38
CA GLY A 441 -30.84 -3.68 -26.38
C GLY A 441 -31.46 -4.94 -27.00
N GLU A 442 -32.78 -4.85 -27.25
CA GLU A 442 -33.72 -5.93 -27.65
C GLU A 442 -33.24 -6.83 -28.83
N ASP A 443 -32.31 -6.37 -29.68
CA ASP A 443 -31.81 -7.14 -30.83
C ASP A 443 -30.89 -8.32 -30.44
N ILE A 444 -30.33 -8.36 -29.22
CA ILE A 444 -29.52 -9.49 -28.73
C ILE A 444 -30.38 -10.64 -28.20
N ASP A 445 -31.58 -10.36 -27.68
CA ASP A 445 -32.47 -11.38 -27.14
C ASP A 445 -32.92 -12.37 -28.22
N ASP A 446 -33.16 -11.89 -29.45
CA ASP A 446 -33.52 -12.72 -30.60
C ASP A 446 -32.37 -13.69 -30.99
N LEU A 447 -31.10 -13.23 -30.94
CA LEU A 447 -29.91 -14.05 -31.22
C LEU A 447 -29.65 -15.11 -30.15
N VAL A 448 -29.90 -14.76 -28.88
CA VAL A 448 -29.86 -15.70 -27.75
C VAL A 448 -30.93 -16.78 -27.92
N GLU A 449 -32.14 -16.41 -28.34
CA GLU A 449 -33.24 -17.37 -28.57
C GLU A 449 -32.90 -18.36 -29.70
N GLU A 450 -32.25 -17.91 -30.78
CA GLU A 450 -31.76 -18.77 -31.87
C GLU A 450 -30.71 -19.79 -31.37
N MET A 451 -29.77 -19.38 -30.51
CA MET A 451 -28.78 -20.30 -29.94
C MET A 451 -29.37 -21.28 -28.93
N GLU A 452 -30.34 -20.84 -28.11
CA GLU A 452 -31.08 -21.74 -27.22
C GLU A 452 -31.93 -22.76 -28.00
N GLU A 453 -32.42 -22.42 -29.21
CA GLU A 453 -33.08 -23.36 -30.13
C GLU A 453 -32.09 -24.37 -30.75
N LEU A 454 -30.87 -23.93 -31.07
CA LEU A 454 -29.78 -24.79 -31.55
C LEU A 454 -29.34 -25.79 -30.46
N GLU A 455 -29.18 -25.37 -29.21
CA GLU A 455 -28.89 -26.26 -28.05
C GLU A 455 -30.01 -27.28 -27.83
N ARG A 456 -31.27 -26.84 -28.00
CA ARG A 456 -32.45 -27.72 -27.89
C ARG A 456 -32.43 -28.80 -28.97
N SER A 457 -31.99 -28.45 -30.19
CA SER A 457 -31.86 -29.40 -31.31
C SER A 457 -30.74 -30.43 -31.11
N LEU A 458 -29.62 -30.04 -30.49
CA LEU A 458 -28.50 -30.94 -30.18
C LEU A 458 -28.83 -31.92 -29.04
N SER A 459 -29.72 -31.55 -28.13
CA SER A 459 -30.13 -32.41 -27.00
C SER A 459 -31.11 -33.55 -27.36
N GLU A 460 -31.69 -33.53 -28.57
CA GLU A 460 -32.75 -34.48 -28.98
C GLU A 460 -32.26 -35.69 -29.81
N GLU A 461 -30.97 -35.80 -30.15
CA GLU A 461 -30.44 -36.96 -30.89
C GLU A 461 -29.87 -38.05 -29.95
N GLU A 462 -30.65 -39.12 -29.71
CA GLU A 462 -30.15 -40.38 -29.14
C GLU A 462 -29.41 -41.19 -30.24
N PRO A 463 -28.22 -41.77 -29.95
CA PRO A 463 -27.54 -42.60 -30.93
C PRO A 463 -28.16 -44.01 -31.01
N GLU A 464 -28.74 -44.34 -32.18
CA GLU A 464 -29.13 -45.70 -32.55
C GLU A 464 -27.93 -46.48 -33.15
N THR A 465 -27.72 -47.70 -32.65
CA THR A 465 -26.99 -48.88 -33.21
C THR A 465 -25.45 -48.81 -33.23
N ARG A 466 -24.65 -49.75 -32.67
CA ARG A 466 -24.56 -51.23 -32.62
C ARG A 466 -23.97 -51.87 -33.90
N GLU A 467 -22.64 -52.04 -33.92
CA GLU A 467 -21.74 -52.90 -34.74
C GLU A 467 -20.42 -52.10 -34.83
N ASP A 468 -19.25 -52.46 -34.27
CA ASP A 468 -18.49 -53.71 -34.37
C ASP A 468 -17.55 -53.90 -33.15
N LYS A 469 -17.64 -55.07 -32.52
CA LYS A 469 -16.69 -55.61 -31.54
C LYS A 469 -16.21 -56.94 -32.13
N GLU A 470 -15.09 -56.96 -32.86
CA GLU A 470 -14.38 -58.19 -33.27
C GLU A 470 -13.08 -57.87 -34.04
N GLU A 471 -12.08 -57.20 -33.47
CA GLU A 471 -10.71 -57.25 -34.04
C GLU A 471 -9.54 -56.87 -33.08
N ILE A 472 -9.66 -57.07 -31.76
CA ILE A 472 -8.55 -56.85 -30.82
C ILE A 472 -8.55 -57.97 -29.75
N GLU A 473 -8.14 -59.19 -30.12
CA GLU A 473 -7.93 -60.30 -29.16
C GLU A 473 -6.80 -61.28 -29.61
N GLU A 474 -5.73 -60.80 -30.25
CA GLU A 474 -4.54 -61.62 -30.55
C GLU A 474 -3.22 -60.86 -30.32
N GLU A 475 -2.95 -60.33 -29.11
CA GLU A 475 -1.59 -59.89 -28.74
C GLU A 475 -1.32 -59.74 -27.22
N ALA A 476 -1.86 -60.63 -26.38
CA ALA A 476 -1.58 -60.65 -24.94
C ALA A 476 -1.25 -62.06 -24.41
N GLU A 477 -0.08 -62.58 -24.76
CA GLU A 477 0.54 -63.73 -24.06
C GLU A 477 2.03 -63.43 -23.79
N GLU A 478 2.31 -62.47 -22.92
CA GLU A 478 3.56 -62.42 -22.12
C GLU A 478 3.38 -61.44 -20.94
N VAL A 479 2.52 -61.78 -19.96
CA VAL A 479 2.38 -61.00 -18.71
C VAL A 479 3.28 -61.63 -17.65
N VAL A 480 4.22 -60.82 -17.15
CA VAL A 480 5.03 -61.08 -15.94
C VAL A 480 4.09 -61.07 -14.73
N ASP A 481 4.25 -62.06 -13.85
CA ASP A 481 3.40 -62.41 -12.70
C ASP A 481 3.39 -61.34 -11.59
N ILE A 482 2.82 -60.16 -11.88
CA ILE A 482 2.64 -59.06 -10.91
C ILE A 482 1.68 -59.48 -9.79
N ASP A 483 0.69 -60.32 -10.12
CA ASP A 483 -0.27 -60.84 -9.14
C ASP A 483 0.44 -61.58 -7.99
N GLY A 484 1.57 -62.23 -8.26
CA GLY A 484 2.38 -62.90 -7.23
C GLY A 484 3.22 -61.94 -6.36
N GLU A 485 3.63 -60.79 -6.88
CA GLU A 485 4.35 -59.76 -6.09
C GLU A 485 3.37 -59.01 -5.17
N ILE A 486 2.12 -58.82 -5.60
CA ILE A 486 1.04 -58.23 -4.79
C ILE A 486 0.68 -59.14 -3.62
N GLU A 487 0.47 -60.44 -3.86
CA GLU A 487 0.10 -61.40 -2.80
C GLU A 487 1.21 -61.53 -1.73
N GLU A 488 2.50 -61.42 -2.10
CA GLU A 488 3.62 -61.39 -1.14
C GLU A 488 3.68 -60.10 -0.31
N LEU A 489 3.30 -58.94 -0.88
CA LEU A 489 3.28 -57.65 -0.17
C LEU A 489 2.11 -57.55 0.82
N GLU A 490 0.91 -58.00 0.42
CA GLU A 490 -0.26 -58.04 1.31
C GLU A 490 0.01 -58.89 2.57
N ASP A 491 0.66 -60.06 2.41
CA ASP A 491 1.05 -60.94 3.51
C ASP A 491 2.08 -60.26 4.46
N LEU A 492 3.04 -59.49 3.92
CA LEU A 492 4.05 -58.77 4.71
C LEU A 492 3.46 -57.57 5.47
N ILE A 493 2.53 -56.84 4.85
CA ILE A 493 1.80 -55.73 5.47
C ILE A 493 0.96 -56.26 6.66
N GLU A 494 0.30 -57.40 6.50
CA GLU A 494 -0.50 -58.01 7.57
C GLU A 494 0.40 -58.52 8.73
N GLU A 495 1.58 -59.10 8.43
CA GLU A 495 2.56 -59.54 9.45
C GLU A 495 3.10 -58.36 10.28
N GLU A 496 3.48 -57.25 9.65
CA GLU A 496 3.99 -56.05 10.36
C GLU A 496 2.91 -55.33 11.18
N ARG A 497 1.66 -55.32 10.71
CA ARG A 497 0.51 -54.83 11.47
C ARG A 497 0.29 -55.64 12.76
N GLU A 498 0.56 -56.95 12.74
CA GLU A 498 0.41 -57.82 13.93
C GLU A 498 1.61 -57.77 14.90
N GLU A 499 2.84 -57.67 14.39
CA GLU A 499 4.06 -57.77 15.22
C GLU A 499 4.47 -56.45 15.88
N GLY A 500 4.04 -55.31 15.36
CA GLY A 500 4.18 -54.01 16.01
C GLY A 500 5.63 -53.64 16.34
N ALA A 501 6.52 -53.59 15.34
CA ALA A 501 7.84 -52.97 15.49
C ALA A 501 8.51 -52.56 14.15
N GLY A 502 8.78 -51.25 14.00
CA GLY A 502 10.12 -50.74 13.69
C GLY A 502 10.51 -50.45 12.23
N GLU A 503 10.01 -51.19 11.24
CA GLU A 503 10.52 -51.07 9.85
C GLU A 503 9.43 -50.76 8.81
N ILE A 504 8.35 -50.07 9.23
CA ILE A 504 7.23 -49.70 8.33
C ILE A 504 7.68 -48.78 7.18
N SER A 505 8.71 -47.95 7.38
CA SER A 505 9.18 -47.07 6.28
C SER A 505 9.84 -47.83 5.13
N ASP A 506 10.47 -48.97 5.40
CA ASP A 506 11.12 -49.77 4.35
C ASP A 506 10.07 -50.51 3.49
N LEU A 507 8.89 -50.79 4.06
CA LEU A 507 7.75 -51.38 3.36
C LEU A 507 7.03 -50.39 2.44
N ILE A 508 7.01 -49.09 2.78
CA ILE A 508 6.42 -48.04 1.94
C ILE A 508 7.18 -47.97 0.60
N ASP A 509 8.52 -47.97 0.65
CA ASP A 509 9.36 -47.93 -0.55
C ASP A 509 9.10 -49.17 -1.45
N ASP A 510 8.90 -50.36 -0.88
CA ASP A 510 8.61 -51.59 -1.63
C ASP A 510 7.20 -51.58 -2.28
N VAL A 511 6.20 -50.99 -1.61
CA VAL A 511 4.82 -50.83 -2.12
C VAL A 511 4.76 -49.80 -3.25
N GLU A 512 5.46 -48.67 -3.11
CA GLU A 512 5.56 -47.65 -4.16
C GLU A 512 6.22 -48.20 -5.44
N ASP A 513 7.27 -49.03 -5.30
CA ASP A 513 7.97 -49.69 -6.42
C ASP A 513 7.04 -50.65 -7.21
N VAL A 514 6.08 -51.31 -6.56
CA VAL A 514 5.09 -52.17 -7.22
C VAL A 514 3.97 -51.36 -7.87
N LEU A 515 3.53 -50.27 -7.24
CA LEU A 515 2.57 -49.33 -7.82
C LEU A 515 3.12 -48.68 -9.10
N GLU A 516 4.40 -48.29 -9.12
CA GLU A 516 5.04 -47.71 -10.30
C GLU A 516 5.12 -48.73 -11.46
N LYS A 517 5.52 -49.98 -11.18
CA LYS A 517 5.52 -51.06 -12.19
C LYS A 517 4.13 -51.41 -12.73
N GLY A 518 3.09 -51.30 -11.90
CA GLY A 518 1.69 -51.48 -12.30
C GLY A 518 1.22 -50.38 -13.25
N LYS A 519 1.55 -49.11 -12.93
CA LYS A 519 1.23 -47.94 -13.75
C LYS A 519 1.92 -47.98 -15.11
N GLU A 520 3.20 -48.38 -15.16
CA GLU A 520 3.94 -48.54 -16.43
C GLU A 520 3.31 -49.60 -17.36
N LYS A 521 2.53 -50.53 -16.82
CA LYS A 521 1.85 -51.61 -17.56
C LYS A 521 0.35 -51.39 -17.75
N GLY A 522 -0.19 -50.26 -17.27
CA GLY A 522 -1.62 -49.93 -17.38
C GLY A 522 -2.54 -50.81 -16.51
N ILE A 523 -2.03 -51.32 -15.39
CA ILE A 523 -2.81 -52.08 -14.41
C ILE A 523 -3.28 -51.11 -13.32
N GLU A 524 -4.60 -51.04 -13.09
CA GLU A 524 -5.17 -50.30 -11.96
C GLU A 524 -4.97 -51.12 -10.66
N LEU A 525 -4.23 -50.57 -9.69
CA LEU A 525 -3.89 -51.20 -8.41
C LEU A 525 -4.54 -50.45 -7.23
N THR A 526 -5.85 -50.19 -7.35
CA THR A 526 -6.59 -49.33 -6.39
C THR A 526 -6.58 -49.85 -4.96
N ASP A 527 -6.54 -51.18 -4.78
CA ASP A 527 -6.59 -51.79 -3.44
C ASP A 527 -5.26 -51.55 -2.69
N LEU A 528 -4.11 -51.60 -3.38
CA LEU A 528 -2.79 -51.31 -2.79
C LEU A 528 -2.62 -49.81 -2.49
N GLU A 529 -3.18 -48.92 -3.32
CA GLU A 529 -3.16 -47.47 -3.09
C GLU A 529 -3.96 -47.07 -1.85
N GLU A 530 -5.13 -47.70 -1.61
CA GLU A 530 -5.93 -47.48 -0.39
C GLU A 530 -5.18 -48.00 0.86
N GLU A 531 -4.49 -49.14 0.79
CA GLU A 531 -3.72 -49.67 1.93
C GLU A 531 -2.50 -48.82 2.29
N LEU A 532 -1.81 -48.24 1.30
CA LEU A 532 -0.69 -47.33 1.54
C LEU A 532 -1.14 -46.06 2.28
N GLU A 533 -2.28 -45.48 1.87
CA GLU A 533 -2.84 -44.27 2.50
C GLU A 533 -3.22 -44.51 3.97
N GLU A 534 -3.74 -45.70 4.30
CA GLU A 534 -4.01 -46.10 5.70
C GLU A 534 -2.72 -46.21 6.53
N ILE A 535 -1.64 -46.77 5.96
CA ILE A 535 -0.35 -46.95 6.67
C ILE A 535 0.31 -45.59 6.97
N GLU A 536 0.26 -44.64 6.04
CA GLU A 536 0.81 -43.30 6.25
C GLU A 536 0.05 -42.51 7.34
N GLU A 537 -1.28 -42.66 7.42
CA GLU A 537 -2.11 -42.02 8.45
C GLU A 537 -1.74 -42.54 9.86
N ASP A 538 -1.55 -43.86 10.01
CA ASP A 538 -1.16 -44.49 11.27
C ASP A 538 0.23 -44.05 11.78
N ILE A 539 1.19 -43.82 10.87
CA ILE A 539 2.53 -43.27 11.22
C ILE A 539 2.41 -41.83 11.72
N SER A 540 1.61 -41.00 11.02
CA SER A 540 1.40 -39.59 11.38
C SER A 540 0.81 -39.40 12.78
N GLU A 541 -0.09 -40.29 13.20
CA GLU A 541 -0.68 -40.23 14.55
C GLU A 541 0.32 -40.58 15.65
N ARG A 542 1.20 -41.56 15.43
CA ARG A 542 2.24 -41.94 16.40
C ARG A 542 3.27 -40.84 16.65
N ASP A 543 3.75 -40.20 15.59
CA ASP A 543 4.75 -39.12 15.70
C ASP A 543 4.21 -37.88 16.44
N LYS A 544 2.89 -37.65 16.38
CA LYS A 544 2.24 -36.56 17.13
C LYS A 544 2.23 -36.82 18.63
N GLU A 545 2.07 -38.08 19.05
CA GLU A 545 1.97 -38.43 20.48
C GLU A 545 3.34 -38.34 21.18
N GLU A 546 4.42 -38.78 20.51
CA GLU A 546 5.79 -38.72 21.07
C GLU A 546 6.32 -37.27 21.17
N ASN A 547 5.98 -36.42 20.19
CA ASN A 547 6.34 -34.98 20.23
C ASN A 547 5.59 -34.21 21.33
N LEU A 548 4.36 -34.62 21.66
CA LEU A 548 3.56 -33.95 22.69
C LEU A 548 4.14 -34.14 24.11
N ASP A 549 4.69 -35.31 24.40
CA ASP A 549 5.29 -35.58 25.72
C ASP A 549 6.63 -34.87 25.89
N ARG A 550 7.44 -34.76 24.83
CA ARG A 550 8.69 -33.97 24.85
C ARG A 550 8.45 -32.47 25.05
N LEU A 551 7.34 -31.94 24.52
CA LEU A 551 6.93 -30.55 24.71
C LEU A 551 6.48 -30.24 26.15
N LYS A 552 5.92 -31.22 26.88
CA LYS A 552 5.52 -31.03 28.28
C LYS A 552 6.74 -30.89 29.20
N ASP A 553 7.78 -31.68 28.97
CA ASP A 553 9.01 -31.62 29.76
C ASP A 553 9.75 -30.29 29.56
N LEU A 554 9.87 -29.82 28.30
CA LEU A 554 10.47 -28.51 27.98
C LEU A 554 9.68 -27.33 28.57
N ARG A 555 8.34 -27.47 28.69
CA ARG A 555 7.48 -26.43 29.27
C ARG A 555 7.68 -26.26 30.78
N GLU A 556 7.96 -27.34 31.50
CA GLU A 556 8.22 -27.28 32.95
C GLU A 556 9.63 -26.72 33.24
N GLU A 557 10.63 -27.04 32.41
CA GLU A 557 11.97 -26.41 32.50
C GLU A 557 11.92 -24.90 32.22
N GLY A 558 11.15 -24.47 31.21
CA GLY A 558 10.97 -23.05 30.89
C GLY A 558 10.29 -22.24 32.01
N LYS A 559 9.28 -22.82 32.70
CA LYS A 559 8.59 -22.15 33.81
C LYS A 559 9.49 -21.89 35.02
N ALA A 560 10.46 -22.76 35.29
CA ALA A 560 11.39 -22.59 36.39
C ALA A 560 12.41 -21.48 36.09
N SER A 561 12.92 -21.40 34.87
CA SER A 561 13.80 -20.32 34.41
C SER A 561 13.14 -18.93 34.50
N LEU A 562 11.86 -18.83 34.12
CA LEU A 562 11.08 -17.58 34.20
C LEU A 562 10.92 -17.05 35.64
N LYS A 563 11.00 -17.92 36.66
CA LYS A 563 10.93 -17.50 38.06
C LYS A 563 12.28 -17.09 38.65
N PHE A 564 13.37 -17.66 38.16
CA PHE A 564 14.70 -17.44 38.74
C PHE A 564 15.33 -16.11 38.26
N ILE A 565 15.16 -15.77 36.98
CA ILE A 565 15.77 -14.58 36.37
C ILE A 565 15.36 -13.26 37.08
N PRO A 566 14.07 -13.01 37.38
CA PRO A 566 13.67 -11.79 38.09
C PRO A 566 14.27 -11.67 39.49
N ILE A 567 14.41 -12.80 40.20
CA ILE A 567 14.96 -12.83 41.57
C ILE A 567 16.43 -12.42 41.56
N VAL A 568 17.23 -12.94 40.62
CA VAL A 568 18.65 -12.59 40.49
C VAL A 568 18.82 -11.13 40.12
N SER A 569 18.10 -10.66 39.10
CA SER A 569 18.19 -9.27 38.62
C SER A 569 17.84 -8.24 39.72
N GLU A 570 16.82 -8.52 40.53
CA GLU A 570 16.44 -7.63 41.63
C GLU A 570 17.51 -7.58 42.73
N ILE A 571 18.16 -8.70 43.03
CA ILE A 571 19.25 -8.75 44.02
C ILE A 571 20.49 -8.01 43.49
N GLU A 572 20.85 -8.18 42.22
CA GLU A 572 21.99 -7.47 41.60
C GLU A 572 21.80 -5.96 41.68
N LYS A 573 20.62 -5.48 41.26
CA LYS A 573 20.28 -4.06 41.30
C LYS A 573 20.39 -3.47 42.71
N LYS A 574 19.84 -4.16 43.71
CA LYS A 574 19.91 -3.73 45.12
C LYS A 574 21.33 -3.71 45.68
N ILE A 575 22.21 -4.62 45.21
CA ILE A 575 23.62 -4.62 45.61
C ILE A 575 24.39 -3.46 44.96
N GLU A 576 24.08 -3.13 43.71
CA GLU A 576 24.72 -2.01 42.99
C GLU A 576 24.35 -0.63 43.57
N GLU A 577 23.11 -0.45 44.01
CA GLU A 577 22.59 0.83 44.53
C GLU A 577 23.21 1.25 45.88
N GLU A 578 23.55 0.31 46.76
CA GLU A 578 24.06 0.60 48.13
C GLU A 578 25.59 0.79 48.23
N GLY A 579 26.34 0.52 47.16
CA GLY A 579 27.79 0.73 47.10
C GLY A 579 28.66 -0.26 47.90
N ASP A 580 29.94 -0.39 47.49
CA ASP A 580 30.89 -1.50 47.76
C ASP A 580 31.22 -1.87 49.24
N GLY A 581 30.55 -1.33 50.25
CA GLY A 581 30.97 -1.47 51.65
C GLY A 581 30.40 -2.68 52.40
N GLU A 582 29.08 -2.80 52.43
CA GLU A 582 28.38 -3.70 53.38
C GLU A 582 27.77 -4.94 52.72
N LEU A 583 27.67 -4.96 51.38
CA LEU A 583 27.03 -6.03 50.62
C LEU A 583 27.99 -6.98 49.87
N GLU A 584 29.32 -6.82 50.00
CA GLU A 584 30.31 -7.71 49.34
C GLU A 584 30.09 -9.20 49.67
N GLU A 585 29.62 -9.54 50.88
CA GLU A 585 29.31 -10.93 51.25
C GLU A 585 28.12 -11.50 50.46
N TYR A 586 27.17 -10.65 50.05
CA TYR A 586 25.96 -11.05 49.32
C TYR A 586 26.23 -11.26 47.83
N HIS A 587 27.17 -10.51 47.24
CA HIS A 587 27.63 -10.78 45.88
C HIS A 587 28.24 -12.19 45.74
N ALA A 588 28.98 -12.65 46.75
CA ALA A 588 29.53 -14.02 46.74
C ALA A 588 28.44 -15.10 46.86
N LYS A 589 27.38 -14.85 47.63
CA LYS A 589 26.23 -15.76 47.76
C LYS A 589 25.37 -15.78 46.50
N LEU A 590 25.30 -14.67 45.78
CA LEU A 590 24.59 -14.58 44.51
C LEU A 590 25.29 -15.38 43.40
N GLU A 591 26.62 -15.35 43.37
CA GLU A 591 27.38 -16.20 42.44
C GLU A 591 27.24 -17.69 42.77
N GLU A 592 27.24 -18.09 44.05
CA GLU A 592 26.95 -19.48 44.46
C GLU A 592 25.53 -19.91 44.03
N LEU A 593 24.57 -18.98 44.06
CA LEU A 593 23.20 -19.21 43.61
C LEU A 593 23.10 -19.45 42.10
N LYS A 594 23.85 -18.68 41.29
CA LYS A 594 23.93 -18.86 39.83
C LYS A 594 24.55 -20.21 39.48
N GLU A 595 25.63 -20.60 40.15
CA GLU A 595 26.27 -21.91 39.95
C GLU A 595 25.32 -23.08 40.30
N GLU A 596 24.49 -22.93 41.34
CA GLU A 596 23.49 -23.95 41.71
C GLU A 596 22.36 -24.06 40.68
N PHE A 597 21.91 -22.93 40.11
CA PHE A 597 20.92 -22.93 39.03
C PHE A 597 21.47 -23.64 37.78
N GLU A 598 22.72 -23.36 37.38
CA GLU A 598 23.40 -24.03 36.28
C GLU A 598 23.61 -25.54 36.51
N SER A 599 23.64 -25.97 37.77
CA SER A 599 23.79 -27.38 38.13
C SER A 599 22.51 -28.22 37.98
N GLY A 600 21.36 -27.58 37.69
CA GLY A 600 20.07 -28.23 37.43
C GLY A 600 19.15 -28.39 38.63
N ASP A 601 19.51 -27.89 39.81
CA ASP A 601 18.63 -27.85 41.00
C ASP A 601 17.81 -26.55 41.03
N MET A 602 16.91 -26.39 40.06
CA MET A 602 16.18 -25.13 39.85
C MET A 602 15.27 -24.76 41.04
N GLU A 603 14.61 -25.75 41.66
CA GLU A 603 13.72 -25.50 42.81
C GLU A 603 14.52 -25.11 44.06
N GLY A 604 15.71 -25.71 44.26
CA GLY A 604 16.65 -25.31 45.30
C GLY A 604 17.20 -23.90 45.10
N ALA A 605 17.56 -23.55 43.86
CA ALA A 605 18.09 -22.24 43.50
C ALA A 605 17.03 -21.12 43.65
N ILE A 606 15.79 -21.34 43.21
CA ILE A 606 14.70 -20.36 43.40
C ILE A 606 14.49 -20.07 44.87
N LYS A 607 14.39 -21.12 45.70
CA LYS A 607 14.16 -20.96 47.14
C LYS A 607 15.30 -20.20 47.84
N LYS A 608 16.56 -20.52 47.51
CA LYS A 608 17.71 -19.80 48.05
C LYS A 608 17.80 -18.36 47.55
N GLY A 609 17.32 -18.10 46.33
CA GLY A 609 17.22 -16.75 45.78
C GLY A 609 16.22 -15.90 46.54
N GLU A 610 15.03 -16.42 46.84
CA GLU A 610 14.04 -15.73 47.69
C GLU A 610 14.59 -15.46 49.10
N GLU A 611 15.26 -16.44 49.72
CA GLU A 611 15.92 -16.24 51.03
C GLU A 611 17.02 -15.16 50.96
N LEU A 612 17.79 -15.11 49.86
CA LEU A 612 18.84 -14.11 49.66
C LEU A 612 18.25 -12.71 49.48
N ARG A 613 17.17 -12.59 48.70
CA ARG A 613 16.42 -11.34 48.49
C ARG A 613 15.90 -10.76 49.81
N GLU A 614 15.26 -11.58 50.65
CA GLU A 614 14.76 -11.14 51.96
C GLU A 614 15.88 -10.63 52.88
N ASN A 615 17.07 -11.24 52.81
CA ASN A 615 18.22 -10.82 53.61
C ASN A 615 18.79 -9.47 53.14
N VAL A 616 18.86 -9.24 51.83
CA VAL A 616 19.31 -7.95 51.26
C VAL A 616 18.32 -6.84 51.63
N ASP A 617 17.01 -7.08 51.51
CA ASP A 617 15.96 -6.11 51.87
C ASP A 617 15.99 -5.74 53.36
N MET A 618 16.32 -6.69 54.22
CA MET A 618 16.44 -6.42 55.66
C MET A 618 17.63 -5.50 55.97
N ILE A 619 18.73 -5.61 55.22
CA ILE A 619 19.91 -4.76 55.41
C ILE A 619 19.63 -3.33 54.94
N ILE A 620 19.04 -3.18 53.76
CA ILE A 620 18.67 -1.87 53.21
C ILE A 620 17.75 -1.11 54.17
N LYS A 621 16.74 -1.79 54.71
CA LYS A 621 15.84 -1.18 55.73
C LYS A 621 16.56 -0.79 57.02
N MET A 622 17.68 -1.42 57.35
CA MET A 622 18.48 -1.06 58.52
C MET A 622 19.40 0.12 58.25
N THR A 623 19.90 0.29 57.01
CA THR A 623 20.72 1.43 56.60
C THR A 623 19.86 2.69 56.42
N GLU A 624 18.68 2.58 55.80
CA GLU A 624 17.72 3.68 55.64
C GLU A 624 17.21 4.24 57.00
N ALA A 625 17.11 3.39 58.03
CA ALA A 625 16.66 3.82 59.35
C ALA A 625 17.69 4.67 60.12
N GLU A 626 18.93 4.82 59.63
CA GLU A 626 19.97 5.65 60.25
C GLU A 626 20.12 7.05 59.60
N GLU A 627 19.40 7.35 58.52
CA GLU A 627 19.37 8.70 57.91
C GLU A 627 18.08 9.45 58.29
N GLU A 628 18.15 10.29 59.33
CA GLU A 628 17.08 11.24 59.68
C GLU A 628 17.07 12.42 58.67
N GLU A 629 16.00 12.52 57.86
CA GLU A 629 15.72 13.64 56.95
C GLU A 629 15.34 14.92 57.70
N GLU A 630 15.73 16.08 57.12
CA GLU A 630 15.34 17.40 57.63
C GLU A 630 13.84 17.67 57.36
N PRO A 631 13.08 18.24 58.32
CA PRO A 631 11.63 18.37 58.21
C PRO A 631 11.23 19.37 57.11
N VAL A 632 10.24 18.98 56.31
CA VAL A 632 9.62 19.80 55.26
C VAL A 632 8.86 20.97 55.91
N VAL A 633 9.05 22.17 55.36
CA VAL A 633 8.47 23.43 55.87
C VAL A 633 7.58 24.05 54.79
N TYR A 634 6.34 24.37 55.15
CA TYR A 634 5.32 24.96 54.25
C TYR A 634 5.12 26.45 54.54
N GLU A 635 4.81 27.28 53.53
CA GLU A 635 4.47 28.69 53.76
C GLU A 635 2.97 28.90 53.99
N CYS A 636 2.61 29.57 55.09
CA CYS A 636 1.23 29.92 55.42
C CYS A 636 0.58 30.75 54.29
N PRO A 637 -0.49 30.27 53.63
CA PRO A 637 -1.08 30.98 52.50
C PRO A 637 -1.69 32.34 52.88
N ASN A 638 -1.96 32.57 54.17
CA ASN A 638 -2.52 33.84 54.64
C ASN A 638 -1.47 34.87 55.05
N CYS A 639 -0.27 34.47 55.47
CA CYS A 639 0.73 35.43 56.00
C CYS A 639 2.20 35.18 55.62
N GLY A 640 2.50 34.10 54.90
CA GLY A 640 3.84 33.74 54.44
C GLY A 640 4.79 33.29 55.56
N ALA A 641 4.27 32.86 56.71
CA ALA A 641 5.10 32.28 57.77
C ALA A 641 5.32 30.78 57.51
N GLU A 642 6.54 30.31 57.73
CA GLU A 642 6.90 28.89 57.71
C GLU A 642 6.13 28.10 58.78
N ILE A 643 5.50 26.99 58.39
CA ILE A 643 4.69 26.08 59.20
C ILE A 643 5.26 24.67 59.04
N GLY A 644 5.47 23.96 60.14
CA GLY A 644 5.85 22.54 60.09
C GLY A 644 4.67 21.65 59.72
N GLU A 645 4.93 20.52 59.09
CA GLU A 645 3.91 19.58 58.57
C GLU A 645 2.83 19.16 59.59
N ASP A 646 3.18 19.11 60.88
CA ASP A 646 2.26 18.71 61.97
C ASP A 646 1.44 19.89 62.58
N GLU A 647 1.61 21.12 62.10
CA GLU A 647 0.96 22.30 62.68
C GLU A 647 -0.37 22.63 61.98
N ASN A 648 -1.47 22.14 62.55
CA ASN A 648 -2.84 22.38 62.06
C ASN A 648 -3.29 23.86 62.16
N SER A 649 -2.43 24.77 62.60
CA SER A 649 -2.70 26.20 62.58
C SER A 649 -1.45 27.05 62.52
N CYS A 650 -1.47 28.14 61.77
CA CYS A 650 -0.34 29.06 61.70
C CYS A 650 -0.20 29.87 62.99
N ASP A 651 0.94 29.75 63.68
CA ASP A 651 1.26 30.52 64.90
C ASP A 651 1.26 32.05 64.70
N ASN A 652 1.51 32.52 63.47
CA ASN A 652 1.59 33.95 63.18
C ASN A 652 0.21 34.60 62.94
N CYS A 653 -0.69 33.94 62.21
CA CYS A 653 -1.99 34.53 61.85
C CYS A 653 -3.21 33.80 62.43
N GLY A 654 -3.04 32.61 63.01
CA GLY A 654 -4.08 31.81 63.63
C GLY A 654 -5.07 31.18 62.65
N VAL A 655 -4.69 31.00 61.37
CA VAL A 655 -5.52 30.24 60.42
C VAL A 655 -5.38 28.76 60.76
N VAL A 656 -6.50 28.02 60.81
CA VAL A 656 -6.55 26.58 61.07
C VAL A 656 -6.79 25.87 59.75
N PHE A 657 -6.04 24.82 59.46
CA PHE A 657 -6.22 23.99 58.26
C PHE A 657 -7.15 22.83 58.63
N GLU A 658 -8.28 22.70 57.91
CA GLU A 658 -9.23 21.59 58.09
C GLU A 658 -8.90 20.52 57.06
N GLU A 659 -8.52 19.32 57.52
CA GLU A 659 -8.37 18.14 56.68
C GLU A 659 -9.76 17.50 56.45
N GLU A 660 -10.15 17.31 55.20
CA GLU A 660 -11.35 16.54 54.83
C GLU A 660 -11.01 15.05 54.77
N GLU A 661 -11.55 14.27 55.71
CA GLU A 661 -11.46 12.80 55.73
C GLU A 661 -12.42 12.19 54.68
N LEU A 662 -11.88 11.41 53.74
CA LEU A 662 -12.64 10.52 52.87
C LEU A 662 -12.62 9.10 53.47
N GLU A 663 -13.80 8.55 53.79
CA GLU A 663 -13.98 7.16 54.22
C GLU A 663 -14.24 6.25 53.01
N GLU A 664 -13.38 5.26 52.76
CA GLU A 664 -13.59 4.17 51.79
C GLU A 664 -14.27 2.94 52.44
N ASN A 665 -15.06 2.21 51.66
CA ASN A 665 -16.04 1.22 52.09
C ASN A 665 -15.70 -0.18 51.53
N GLU A 666 -15.15 -1.10 52.35
CA GLU A 666 -14.61 -2.42 51.97
C GLU A 666 -15.64 -3.58 51.81
N GLU A 667 -16.90 -3.34 51.45
CA GLU A 667 -17.94 -4.42 51.44
C GLU A 667 -18.38 -4.96 50.06
N GLU A 668 -17.83 -4.48 48.93
CA GLU A 668 -18.28 -4.91 47.58
C GLU A 668 -17.44 -6.01 46.89
N GLU A 669 -16.17 -6.23 47.26
CA GLU A 669 -15.31 -7.21 46.55
C GLU A 669 -15.68 -8.68 46.78
N LYS A 670 -16.40 -9.04 47.85
CA LYS A 670 -16.75 -10.43 48.16
C LYS A 670 -17.98 -10.98 47.44
N ASN A 671 -18.76 -10.13 46.76
CA ASN A 671 -19.96 -10.56 46.05
C ASN A 671 -19.70 -10.94 44.58
N ILE A 672 -18.59 -10.50 43.98
CA ILE A 672 -18.28 -10.75 42.56
C ILE A 672 -17.64 -12.14 42.37
N GLU A 673 -16.81 -12.58 43.32
CA GLU A 673 -16.12 -13.88 43.25
C GLU A 673 -17.08 -15.09 43.29
N ASN A 674 -18.24 -14.96 43.93
CA ASN A 674 -19.21 -16.06 44.05
C ASN A 674 -20.12 -16.24 42.82
N LEU A 675 -20.24 -15.22 41.95
CA LEU A 675 -21.08 -15.29 40.75
C LEU A 675 -20.34 -15.91 39.54
N ALA A 676 -19.00 -15.84 39.52
CA ALA A 676 -18.18 -16.40 38.45
C ALA A 676 -18.04 -17.93 38.54
N GLU A 677 -18.04 -18.51 39.74
CA GLU A 677 -17.96 -19.97 39.93
C GLU A 677 -19.25 -20.71 39.52
N GLU A 678 -20.43 -20.11 39.71
CA GLU A 678 -21.71 -20.73 39.30
C GLU A 678 -21.90 -20.78 37.78
N ALA A 679 -21.40 -19.78 37.04
CA ALA A 679 -21.52 -19.74 35.57
C ALA A 679 -20.62 -20.77 34.86
N LEU A 680 -19.46 -21.08 35.44
CA LEU A 680 -18.48 -22.02 34.87
C LEU A 680 -18.93 -23.49 34.98
N ASP A 681 -19.70 -23.82 36.01
CA ASP A 681 -20.20 -25.18 36.23
C ASP A 681 -21.43 -25.49 35.36
N GLU A 682 -22.26 -24.49 35.03
CA GLU A 682 -23.40 -24.63 34.11
C GLU A 682 -22.96 -24.82 32.64
N ALA A 683 -21.84 -24.21 32.24
CA ALA A 683 -21.25 -24.38 30.91
C ALA A 683 -20.65 -25.78 30.70
N LYS A 684 -20.06 -26.37 31.75
CA LYS A 684 -19.47 -27.73 31.70
C LYS A 684 -20.54 -28.83 31.63
N GLU A 685 -21.72 -28.60 32.22
CA GLU A 685 -22.83 -29.56 32.19
C GLU A 685 -23.53 -29.62 30.81
N ARG A 686 -23.52 -28.51 30.06
CA ARG A 686 -24.08 -28.41 28.69
C ARG A 686 -23.20 -29.07 27.61
N LEU A 687 -21.89 -29.11 27.80
CA LEU A 687 -20.96 -29.77 26.87
C LEU A 687 -20.97 -31.30 26.97
N ALA A 688 -21.49 -31.86 28.06
CA ALA A 688 -21.55 -33.30 28.29
C ALA A 688 -22.69 -34.03 27.55
N THR A 689 -23.60 -33.32 26.86
CA THR A 689 -24.84 -33.91 26.32
C THR A 689 -24.85 -34.20 24.82
N LEU A 690 -23.77 -33.95 24.06
CA LEU A 690 -23.79 -34.07 22.58
C LEU A 690 -22.63 -34.90 21.99
N ARG A 691 -22.54 -36.19 22.34
CA ARG A 691 -21.77 -37.18 21.56
C ARG A 691 -22.57 -38.49 21.40
N GLY A 692 -23.00 -38.81 20.17
CA GLY A 692 -23.69 -40.06 19.87
C GLY A 692 -24.05 -40.35 18.39
N THR A 693 -23.11 -41.00 17.68
CA THR A 693 -23.27 -42.01 16.58
C THR A 693 -23.62 -41.64 15.12
N LYS A 694 -22.71 -42.10 14.23
CA LYS A 694 -22.70 -42.21 12.75
C LYS A 694 -23.62 -43.34 12.20
N LEU A 695 -24.11 -43.22 10.95
CA LEU A 695 -23.94 -44.21 9.84
C LEU A 695 -24.72 -43.85 8.54
N GLY A 696 -24.06 -44.01 7.37
CA GLY A 696 -24.69 -44.41 6.08
C GLY A 696 -24.47 -43.56 4.82
N LEU A 697 -23.35 -43.76 4.10
CA LEU A 697 -22.95 -43.16 2.81
C LEU A 697 -23.48 -43.91 1.57
N GLY A 698 -23.40 -43.27 0.38
CA GLY A 698 -23.02 -43.99 -0.83
C GLY A 698 -23.63 -43.55 -2.17
N LYS A 699 -24.97 -43.63 -2.34
CA LYS A 699 -25.59 -43.52 -3.68
C LYS A 699 -26.47 -42.29 -3.92
N LEU A 700 -26.41 -41.28 -3.05
CA LEU A 700 -27.17 -40.01 -3.19
C LEU A 700 -26.35 -38.82 -3.73
N LYS A 701 -25.00 -38.92 -3.81
CA LYS A 701 -24.10 -37.77 -4.05
C LYS A 701 -24.05 -37.25 -5.49
N ARG A 702 -24.50 -38.01 -6.51
CA ARG A 702 -24.48 -37.54 -7.92
C ARG A 702 -25.78 -36.88 -8.40
N SER A 703 -26.92 -37.16 -7.76
CA SER A 703 -28.20 -36.47 -8.05
C SER A 703 -28.41 -35.20 -7.21
N VAL A 704 -27.76 -35.09 -6.04
CA VAL A 704 -27.88 -33.93 -5.14
C VAL A 704 -26.97 -32.76 -5.55
N ARG A 705 -25.84 -33.02 -6.23
CA ARG A 705 -24.95 -31.97 -6.79
C ARG A 705 -25.68 -31.04 -7.76
N ARG A 706 -26.55 -31.59 -8.63
CA ARG A 706 -27.34 -30.81 -9.60
C ARG A 706 -28.48 -30.01 -8.96
N SER A 707 -29.03 -30.46 -7.82
CA SER A 707 -30.10 -29.75 -7.10
C SER A 707 -29.58 -28.71 -6.10
N ASN A 708 -28.35 -28.84 -5.61
CA ASN A 708 -27.78 -27.94 -4.61
C ASN A 708 -27.16 -26.68 -5.21
N GLN A 709 -26.78 -26.69 -6.49
CA GLN A 709 -26.26 -25.50 -7.17
C GLN A 709 -27.39 -24.51 -7.49
N ALA A 710 -28.50 -25.00 -8.05
CA ALA A 710 -29.72 -24.18 -8.26
C ALA A 710 -30.32 -23.64 -6.94
N LYS A 711 -30.10 -24.32 -5.81
CA LYS A 711 -30.54 -23.84 -4.47
C LYS A 711 -29.55 -22.85 -3.83
N LYS A 712 -28.27 -22.92 -4.18
CA LYS A 712 -27.26 -21.94 -3.78
C LYS A 712 -27.50 -20.59 -4.47
N GLU A 713 -27.80 -20.64 -5.76
CA GLU A 713 -28.13 -19.45 -6.56
C GLU A 713 -29.44 -18.79 -6.09
N ALA A 714 -30.46 -19.60 -5.74
CA ALA A 714 -31.71 -19.07 -5.19
C ALA A 714 -31.53 -18.38 -3.82
N GLY A 715 -30.73 -18.96 -2.90
CA GLY A 715 -30.48 -18.34 -1.59
C GLY A 715 -29.62 -17.08 -1.67
N TYR A 716 -28.70 -17.01 -2.64
CA TYR A 716 -27.90 -15.82 -2.91
C TYR A 716 -28.73 -14.68 -3.48
N GLN A 717 -29.60 -14.97 -4.45
CA GLN A 717 -30.50 -13.98 -5.03
C GLN A 717 -31.50 -13.45 -3.99
N GLU A 718 -32.03 -14.33 -3.11
CA GLU A 718 -32.95 -13.92 -2.05
C GLU A 718 -32.28 -13.00 -1.02
N ALA A 719 -31.01 -13.23 -0.65
CA ALA A 719 -30.27 -12.34 0.24
C ALA A 719 -29.96 -10.97 -0.40
N LYS A 720 -29.67 -10.94 -1.70
CA LYS A 720 -29.44 -9.71 -2.47
C LYS A 720 -30.72 -8.89 -2.64
N ASP A 721 -31.84 -9.54 -2.94
CA ASP A 721 -33.14 -8.89 -3.08
C ASP A 721 -33.58 -8.19 -1.78
N PHE A 722 -33.28 -8.78 -0.61
CA PHE A 722 -33.54 -8.17 0.70
C PHE A 722 -32.64 -6.94 0.97
N ALA A 723 -31.38 -6.98 0.58
CA ALA A 723 -30.47 -5.83 0.71
C ALA A 723 -30.91 -4.66 -0.21
N ASP A 724 -31.36 -4.97 -1.42
CA ASP A 724 -31.90 -3.99 -2.36
C ASP A 724 -33.26 -3.44 -1.92
N GLU A 725 -34.03 -4.18 -1.12
CA GLU A 725 -35.31 -3.75 -0.53
C GLU A 725 -35.08 -2.84 0.70
N ALA A 726 -34.09 -3.16 1.55
CA ALA A 726 -33.66 -2.29 2.65
C ALA A 726 -33.12 -0.93 2.16
N LEU A 727 -32.36 -0.91 1.06
CA LEU A 727 -31.90 0.33 0.41
C LEU A 727 -33.05 1.16 -0.20
N LYS A 728 -34.22 0.55 -0.48
CA LYS A 728 -35.40 1.22 -1.03
C LYS A 728 -36.39 1.71 0.03
N ALA A 729 -36.27 1.25 1.27
CA ALA A 729 -37.20 1.60 2.36
C ALA A 729 -37.15 3.10 2.76
N GLY A 730 -36.08 3.83 2.42
CA GLY A 730 -35.94 5.25 2.79
C GLY A 730 -35.68 5.45 4.28
N ASP A 731 -36.03 6.61 4.84
CA ASP A 731 -35.61 7.06 6.19
C ASP A 731 -36.32 6.36 7.38
N ASP A 732 -37.03 5.25 7.17
CA ASP A 732 -37.72 4.53 8.26
C ASP A 732 -36.77 3.53 8.96
N LEU A 733 -36.15 3.99 10.05
CA LEU A 733 -35.15 3.26 10.83
C LEU A 733 -35.72 1.94 11.41
N GLU A 734 -37.00 1.89 11.78
CA GLU A 734 -37.63 0.70 12.37
C GLU A 734 -37.80 -0.41 11.30
N GLU A 735 -38.13 -0.01 10.06
CA GLU A 735 -38.23 -0.91 8.91
C GLU A 735 -36.85 -1.44 8.46
N ILE A 736 -35.81 -0.59 8.48
CA ILE A 736 -34.43 -1.00 8.18
C ILE A 736 -33.93 -2.04 9.21
N LEU A 737 -34.16 -1.80 10.50
CA LEU A 737 -33.71 -2.71 11.57
C LEU A 737 -34.45 -4.06 11.55
N GLU A 738 -35.74 -4.09 11.22
CA GLU A 738 -36.48 -5.34 11.03
C GLU A 738 -35.93 -6.16 9.85
N LEU A 739 -35.67 -5.51 8.71
CA LEU A 739 -35.11 -6.17 7.53
C LEU A 739 -33.68 -6.70 7.77
N CYS A 740 -32.86 -5.98 8.53
CA CYS A 740 -31.51 -6.42 8.88
C CYS A 740 -31.52 -7.66 9.78
N ASN A 741 -32.39 -7.69 10.79
CA ASN A 741 -32.55 -8.85 11.68
C ASN A 741 -33.08 -10.08 10.93
N GLU A 742 -34.01 -9.90 9.99
CA GLU A 742 -34.50 -10.99 9.15
C GLU A 742 -33.41 -11.57 8.23
N ALA A 743 -32.53 -10.72 7.70
CA ALA A 743 -31.41 -11.16 6.86
C ALA A 743 -30.35 -11.94 7.66
N GLU A 744 -30.00 -11.50 8.87
CA GLU A 744 -29.06 -12.23 9.76
C GLU A 744 -29.59 -13.61 10.15
N ILE A 745 -30.88 -13.71 10.49
CA ILE A 745 -31.54 -14.99 10.82
C ILE A 745 -31.48 -15.93 9.60
N LYS A 746 -31.77 -15.44 8.40
CA LYS A 746 -31.73 -16.25 7.17
C LYS A 746 -30.32 -16.68 6.76
N LEU A 747 -29.30 -15.86 7.04
CA LEU A 747 -27.90 -16.20 6.81
C LEU A 747 -27.44 -17.31 7.77
N ALA A 748 -27.79 -17.18 9.06
CA ALA A 748 -27.52 -18.19 10.08
C ALA A 748 -28.22 -19.52 9.77
N GLU A 749 -29.49 -19.47 9.32
CA GLU A 749 -30.19 -20.66 8.84
C GLU A 749 -29.52 -21.31 7.62
N SER A 750 -28.86 -20.52 6.76
CA SER A 750 -28.17 -21.03 5.56
C SER A 750 -26.86 -21.73 5.92
N VAL A 751 -26.18 -21.30 6.97
CA VAL A 751 -25.02 -21.97 7.58
C VAL A 751 -25.44 -23.28 8.25
N GLU A 752 -26.52 -23.27 9.04
CA GLU A 752 -27.05 -24.48 9.70
C GLU A 752 -27.52 -25.53 8.66
N LYS A 753 -27.98 -25.06 7.49
CA LYS A 753 -28.34 -25.91 6.33
C LYS A 753 -27.12 -26.39 5.52
N GLY A 754 -25.89 -26.00 5.87
CA GLY A 754 -24.64 -26.43 5.23
C GLY A 754 -24.43 -25.88 3.82
N LEU A 755 -25.03 -24.71 3.51
CA LEU A 755 -24.94 -24.07 2.19
C LEU A 755 -23.61 -23.31 1.99
N ILE A 756 -22.95 -22.92 3.08
CA ILE A 756 -21.64 -22.26 3.13
C ILE A 756 -20.64 -23.25 3.76
N LYS A 757 -19.47 -23.46 3.13
CA LYS A 757 -18.55 -24.55 3.46
C LYS A 757 -17.28 -24.13 4.21
N ASP A 758 -17.03 -22.84 4.36
CA ASP A 758 -15.79 -22.36 4.96
C ASP A 758 -16.10 -21.22 5.95
N GLU A 759 -15.50 -21.33 7.13
CA GLU A 759 -15.69 -20.46 8.30
C GLU A 759 -15.09 -19.05 8.08
N LYS A 760 -14.05 -18.94 7.24
CA LYS A 760 -13.36 -17.67 6.89
C LYS A 760 -14.12 -16.85 5.84
N SER A 761 -14.76 -17.50 4.87
CA SER A 761 -15.67 -16.84 3.91
C SER A 761 -16.93 -16.36 4.61
N HIS A 762 -17.38 -17.06 5.66
CA HIS A 762 -18.46 -16.60 6.53
C HIS A 762 -18.04 -15.37 7.35
N GLU A 763 -16.86 -15.40 7.97
CA GLU A 763 -16.33 -14.30 8.78
C GLU A 763 -16.10 -13.02 7.93
N SER A 764 -15.55 -13.18 6.73
CA SER A 764 -15.30 -12.07 5.80
C SER A 764 -16.58 -11.44 5.22
N GLU A 765 -17.62 -12.23 4.94
CA GLU A 765 -18.90 -11.72 4.41
C GLU A 765 -19.81 -11.17 5.53
N LEU A 766 -19.77 -11.76 6.73
CA LEU A 766 -20.42 -11.20 7.91
C LEU A 766 -19.82 -9.85 8.30
N GLU A 767 -18.48 -9.70 8.23
CA GLU A 767 -17.83 -8.41 8.41
C GLU A 767 -18.23 -7.38 7.34
N ARG A 768 -18.33 -7.78 6.06
CA ARG A 768 -18.79 -6.88 4.99
C ARG A 768 -20.22 -6.41 5.22
N TYR A 769 -21.10 -7.32 5.64
CA TYR A 769 -22.49 -7.01 5.94
C TYR A 769 -22.59 -6.08 7.16
N LYS A 770 -21.91 -6.39 8.28
CA LYS A 770 -21.84 -5.53 9.48
C LYS A 770 -21.34 -4.13 9.16
N ARG A 771 -20.33 -4.01 8.29
CA ARG A 771 -19.86 -2.69 7.83
C ARG A 771 -20.92 -1.93 7.05
N ALA A 772 -21.67 -2.59 6.16
CA ALA A 772 -22.72 -1.94 5.38
C ALA A 772 -23.92 -1.49 6.23
N THR A 773 -24.34 -2.30 7.21
CA THR A 773 -25.41 -1.94 8.15
C THR A 773 -24.99 -0.86 9.14
N ASN A 774 -23.77 -0.93 9.68
CA ASN A 774 -23.24 0.12 10.55
C ASN A 774 -23.18 1.47 9.81
N ILE A 775 -22.81 1.51 8.53
CA ILE A 775 -22.82 2.75 7.73
C ILE A 775 -24.24 3.36 7.63
N GLY A 776 -25.27 2.54 7.48
CA GLY A 776 -26.66 2.99 7.38
C GLY A 776 -27.22 3.54 8.70
N VAL A 777 -27.03 2.80 9.80
CA VAL A 777 -27.45 3.23 11.15
C VAL A 777 -26.70 4.49 11.57
N TYR A 778 -25.39 4.53 11.32
CA TYR A 778 -24.55 5.68 11.64
C TYR A 778 -24.95 6.94 10.88
N GLY A 779 -25.33 6.80 9.59
CA GLY A 779 -25.86 7.92 8.80
C GLY A 779 -27.09 8.55 9.44
N ALA A 780 -28.05 7.74 9.86
CA ALA A 780 -29.29 8.20 10.48
C ALA A 780 -29.08 8.82 11.88
N VAL A 781 -28.21 8.22 12.71
CA VAL A 781 -27.87 8.77 14.04
C VAL A 781 -27.12 10.10 13.90
N LYS A 782 -26.19 10.19 12.93
CA LYS A 782 -25.40 11.40 12.66
C LYS A 782 -26.26 12.57 12.20
N GLU A 783 -27.19 12.35 11.26
CA GLU A 783 -28.12 13.39 10.81
C GLU A 783 -29.02 13.88 11.95
N ASN A 784 -29.59 12.95 12.73
CA ASN A 784 -30.41 13.30 13.89
C ASN A 784 -29.65 14.12 14.92
N LEU A 785 -28.36 13.82 15.16
CA LEU A 785 -27.54 14.58 16.08
C LEU A 785 -27.17 15.98 15.57
N GLU A 786 -26.97 16.17 14.27
CA GLU A 786 -26.71 17.50 13.70
C GLU A 786 -27.94 18.41 13.80
N ASP A 787 -29.13 17.86 13.57
CA ASP A 787 -30.38 18.57 13.78
C ASP A 787 -30.59 18.91 15.26
N LEU A 788 -30.26 17.99 16.17
CA LEU A 788 -30.34 18.23 17.62
C LEU A 788 -29.40 19.37 18.07
N VAL A 789 -28.17 19.40 17.54
CA VAL A 789 -27.20 20.47 17.86
C VAL A 789 -27.71 21.82 17.37
N LYS A 790 -28.35 21.89 16.20
CA LYS A 790 -29.00 23.12 15.71
C LYS A 790 -30.18 23.54 16.58
N GLU A 791 -31.02 22.60 17.01
CA GLU A 791 -32.13 22.90 17.92
C GLU A 791 -31.61 23.50 19.25
N LEU A 792 -30.57 22.91 19.84
CA LEU A 792 -29.92 23.42 21.04
C LEU A 792 -29.30 24.82 20.83
N GLU A 793 -28.71 25.10 19.66
CA GLU A 793 -28.19 26.43 19.29
C GLU A 793 -29.27 27.51 19.18
N ASP A 794 -30.46 27.16 18.72
CA ASP A 794 -31.58 28.08 18.63
C ASP A 794 -32.20 28.35 20.01
N LEU A 795 -32.26 27.33 20.88
CA LEU A 795 -32.67 27.46 22.28
C LEU A 795 -31.71 28.30 23.12
N GLU A 796 -30.41 28.26 22.81
CA GLU A 796 -29.42 29.19 23.39
C GLU A 796 -29.77 30.67 23.13
N LYS A 797 -30.74 31.01 22.27
CA LYS A 797 -31.17 32.40 22.03
C LYS A 797 -32.34 32.83 22.92
N GLU A 798 -33.04 31.89 23.55
CA GLU A 798 -34.23 32.13 24.39
C GLU A 798 -33.88 32.11 25.91
N ASP A 799 -34.89 32.07 26.80
CA ASP A 799 -34.84 32.43 28.25
C ASP A 799 -33.59 32.02 29.09
N GLU A 800 -33.25 32.79 30.14
CA GLU A 800 -31.99 32.66 30.91
C GLU A 800 -31.81 31.34 31.70
N GLY A 801 -32.88 30.60 32.00
CA GLY A 801 -32.84 29.41 32.87
C GLY A 801 -32.36 28.14 32.15
N ASP A 802 -33.01 27.80 31.04
CA ASP A 802 -32.75 26.56 30.27
C ASP A 802 -31.46 26.65 29.45
N ARG A 803 -30.94 27.88 29.29
CA ARG A 803 -29.73 28.19 28.51
C ARG A 803 -28.46 27.49 29.00
N ASN A 804 -28.31 27.34 30.32
CA ASN A 804 -27.10 26.73 30.88
C ASN A 804 -27.08 25.22 30.67
N ILE A 805 -28.21 24.54 30.91
CA ILE A 805 -28.33 23.09 30.76
C ILE A 805 -28.26 22.71 29.27
N ALA A 806 -28.93 23.46 28.39
CA ALA A 806 -28.84 23.24 26.94
C ALA A 806 -27.40 23.37 26.43
N LYS A 807 -26.63 24.33 26.97
CA LYS A 807 -25.21 24.52 26.64
C LYS A 807 -24.33 23.37 27.15
N GLU A 808 -24.62 22.84 28.33
CA GLU A 808 -23.91 21.68 28.89
C GLU A 808 -24.21 20.41 28.08
N VAL A 809 -25.48 20.14 27.77
CA VAL A 809 -25.90 19.01 26.91
C VAL A 809 -25.24 19.10 25.53
N ARG A 810 -25.23 20.29 24.90
CA ARG A 810 -24.54 20.50 23.62
C ARG A 810 -23.03 20.24 23.73
N GLY A 811 -22.42 20.69 24.84
CA GLY A 811 -21.01 20.43 25.13
C GLY A 811 -20.70 18.94 25.23
N MET A 812 -21.56 18.16 25.89
CA MET A 812 -21.40 16.70 26.02
C MET A 812 -21.64 15.97 24.71
N ILE A 813 -22.66 16.34 23.93
CA ILE A 813 -22.88 15.76 22.60
C ILE A 813 -21.64 15.98 21.72
N LYS A 814 -21.09 17.21 21.75
CA LYS A 814 -19.87 17.53 21.00
C LYS A 814 -18.69 16.69 21.47
N TYR A 815 -18.47 16.61 22.77
CA TYR A 815 -17.38 15.82 23.37
C TYR A 815 -17.49 14.33 23.02
N MET A 816 -18.67 13.73 23.17
CA MET A 816 -18.90 12.32 22.85
C MET A 816 -18.74 12.04 21.35
N LYS A 817 -19.14 12.97 20.46
CA LYS A 817 -18.88 12.84 19.02
C LYS A 817 -17.39 12.86 18.68
N GLU A 818 -16.65 13.81 19.26
CA GLU A 818 -15.21 13.92 19.05
C GLU A 818 -14.50 12.68 19.57
N LEU A 819 -14.88 12.21 20.77
CA LEU A 819 -14.36 10.98 21.36
C LEU A 819 -14.70 9.76 20.48
N HIS A 820 -15.94 9.62 20.00
CA HIS A 820 -16.31 8.52 19.10
C HIS A 820 -15.48 8.51 17.81
N ALA A 821 -15.30 9.67 17.18
CA ALA A 821 -14.51 9.77 15.96
C ALA A 821 -13.03 9.41 16.18
N ASP A 822 -12.47 9.73 17.35
CA ASP A 822 -11.10 9.37 17.70
C ASP A 822 -10.98 7.87 18.03
N ILE A 823 -11.99 7.26 18.67
CA ILE A 823 -12.10 5.82 18.94
C ILE A 823 -12.23 5.00 17.64
N GLU A 824 -13.08 5.44 16.70
CA GLU A 824 -13.25 4.81 15.38
C GLU A 824 -11.93 4.81 14.60
N LYS A 825 -11.20 5.93 14.59
CA LYS A 825 -9.89 6.02 13.92
C LYS A 825 -8.86 5.05 14.48
N SER A 826 -8.93 4.75 15.78
CA SER A 826 -8.07 3.76 16.42
C SER A 826 -8.54 2.31 16.20
N GLY A 827 -9.61 2.10 15.43
CA GLY A 827 -10.17 0.79 15.11
C GLY A 827 -10.78 0.10 16.32
N ILE A 828 -11.36 0.88 17.25
CA ILE A 828 -12.15 0.37 18.37
C ILE A 828 -13.62 0.53 17.97
N GLU A 829 -14.42 -0.52 18.05
CA GLU A 829 -15.86 -0.46 17.77
C GLU A 829 -16.65 -0.34 19.08
N LEU A 830 -17.38 0.75 19.29
CA LEU A 830 -18.23 0.95 20.48
C LEU A 830 -19.70 1.06 20.11
N GLN A 831 -20.41 -0.07 20.18
CA GLN A 831 -21.84 -0.15 19.86
C GLN A 831 -22.73 0.61 20.88
N LYS A 832 -22.26 0.84 22.12
CA LYS A 832 -23.08 1.45 23.17
C LYS A 832 -23.30 2.95 23.01
N ILE A 833 -22.43 3.68 22.28
CA ILE A 833 -22.58 5.14 22.12
C ILE A 833 -23.90 5.49 21.47
N GLU A 834 -24.26 4.74 20.43
CA GLU A 834 -25.48 4.97 19.66
C GLU A 834 -26.71 4.86 20.55
N GLN A 835 -26.72 3.89 21.49
CA GLN A 835 -27.82 3.71 22.44
C GLN A 835 -28.02 4.93 23.34
N TYR A 836 -26.94 5.52 23.90
CA TYR A 836 -27.07 6.73 24.71
C TYR A 836 -27.57 7.93 23.91
N PHE A 837 -27.16 8.05 22.64
CA PHE A 837 -27.70 9.11 21.78
C PHE A 837 -29.17 8.87 21.43
N GLU A 838 -29.57 7.64 21.11
CA GLU A 838 -30.96 7.26 20.84
C GLU A 838 -31.87 7.52 22.05
N GLU A 839 -31.38 7.31 23.27
CA GLU A 839 -32.13 7.61 24.50
C GLU A 839 -32.16 9.11 24.84
N ALA A 840 -31.07 9.84 24.59
CA ALA A 840 -30.97 11.27 24.89
C ALA A 840 -31.73 12.16 23.90
N ILE A 841 -31.76 11.81 22.61
CA ILE A 841 -32.40 12.60 21.54
C ILE A 841 -33.89 12.89 21.84
N PRO A 842 -34.74 11.90 22.18
CA PRO A 842 -36.13 12.14 22.53
C PRO A 842 -36.31 13.05 23.75
N LYS A 843 -35.39 12.99 24.73
CA LYS A 843 -35.41 13.83 25.93
C LYS A 843 -35.12 15.28 25.59
N VAL A 844 -34.12 15.53 24.74
CA VAL A 844 -33.82 16.88 24.23
C VAL A 844 -35.01 17.44 23.43
N LYS A 845 -35.60 16.65 22.52
CA LYS A 845 -36.79 17.05 21.74
C LYS A 845 -38.02 17.34 22.62
N ALA A 846 -38.09 16.74 23.81
CA ALA A 846 -39.15 16.97 24.79
C ALA A 846 -38.86 18.12 25.77
N GLU A 847 -37.78 18.90 25.54
CA GLU A 847 -37.28 19.95 26.45
C GLU A 847 -36.92 19.42 27.86
N ALA A 848 -36.63 18.12 28.00
CA ALA A 848 -36.24 17.48 29.26
C ALA A 848 -34.71 17.40 29.37
N TYR A 849 -34.04 18.56 29.43
CA TYR A 849 -32.56 18.63 29.37
C TYR A 849 -31.85 18.00 30.57
N GLU A 850 -32.45 17.99 31.76
CA GLU A 850 -31.87 17.31 32.94
C GLU A 850 -31.78 15.79 32.71
N ASP A 851 -32.86 15.16 32.23
CA ASP A 851 -32.87 13.73 31.88
C ASP A 851 -31.85 13.43 30.77
N ALA A 852 -31.77 14.29 29.74
CA ALA A 852 -30.80 14.12 28.65
C ALA A 852 -29.35 14.22 29.13
N PHE A 853 -29.08 15.16 30.05
CA PHE A 853 -27.76 15.34 30.65
C PHE A 853 -27.37 14.13 31.50
N GLU A 854 -28.30 13.56 32.27
CA GLU A 854 -28.05 12.35 33.07
C GLU A 854 -27.68 11.16 32.17
N ILE A 855 -28.46 10.91 31.11
CA ILE A 855 -28.20 9.84 30.13
C ILE A 855 -26.83 10.01 29.45
N LEU A 856 -26.50 11.23 28.99
CA LEU A 856 -25.22 11.49 28.34
C LEU A 856 -24.04 11.43 29.33
N SER A 857 -24.26 11.68 30.62
CA SER A 857 -23.22 11.60 31.65
C SER A 857 -22.90 10.14 31.96
N GLU A 858 -23.94 9.32 32.16
CA GLU A 858 -23.82 7.87 32.31
C GLU A 858 -23.15 7.26 31.08
N GLY A 859 -23.60 7.64 29.88
CA GLY A 859 -23.00 7.20 28.63
C GLY A 859 -21.54 7.60 28.46
N LYS A 860 -21.13 8.77 28.97
CA LYS A 860 -19.73 9.19 28.99
C LYS A 860 -18.90 8.33 29.94
N GLU A 861 -19.39 8.03 31.14
CA GLU A 861 -18.66 7.21 32.12
C GLU A 861 -18.50 5.77 31.63
N ASP A 862 -19.58 5.18 31.11
CA ASP A 862 -19.54 3.84 30.52
C ASP A 862 -18.58 3.79 29.31
N LEU A 863 -18.58 4.84 28.50
CA LEU A 863 -17.66 4.97 27.38
C LEU A 863 -16.20 5.00 27.77
N LEU A 864 -15.87 5.79 28.79
CA LEU A 864 -14.51 5.88 29.29
C LEU A 864 -14.08 4.55 29.89
N GLY A 865 -14.98 3.81 30.57
CA GLY A 865 -14.72 2.47 31.07
C GLY A 865 -14.46 1.42 29.98
N GLU A 866 -15.24 1.43 28.89
CA GLU A 866 -15.00 0.55 27.73
C GLU A 866 -13.70 0.91 27.03
N LEU A 867 -13.44 2.20 26.83
CA LEU A 867 -12.20 2.67 26.22
C LEU A 867 -10.98 2.30 27.05
N ASP A 868 -11.07 2.36 28.38
CA ASP A 868 -10.03 1.94 29.31
C ASP A 868 -9.68 0.46 29.15
N SER A 869 -10.70 -0.40 29.12
CA SER A 869 -10.51 -1.84 28.90
C SER A 869 -9.89 -2.14 27.53
N GLU A 870 -10.40 -1.50 26.47
CA GLU A 870 -9.93 -1.77 25.11
C GLU A 870 -8.51 -1.24 24.88
N LEU A 871 -8.17 -0.06 25.41
CA LEU A 871 -6.80 0.46 25.38
C LEU A 871 -5.84 -0.49 26.09
N LYS A 872 -6.22 -0.97 27.27
CA LYS A 872 -5.43 -1.94 28.03
C LYS A 872 -5.19 -3.22 27.24
N ASP A 873 -6.22 -3.76 26.60
CA ASP A 873 -6.11 -4.96 25.77
C ASP A 873 -5.25 -4.72 24.53
N LYS A 874 -5.40 -3.57 23.86
CA LYS A 874 -4.57 -3.21 22.70
C LYS A 874 -3.12 -3.00 23.07
N ILE A 875 -2.83 -2.28 24.15
CA ILE A 875 -1.47 -2.09 24.68
C ILE A 875 -0.86 -3.46 25.04
N GLY A 876 -1.62 -4.32 25.72
CA GLY A 876 -1.21 -5.69 26.03
C GLY A 876 -0.89 -6.50 24.78
N SER A 877 -1.75 -6.41 23.75
CA SER A 877 -1.52 -7.08 22.46
C SER A 877 -0.30 -6.55 21.72
N LEU A 878 0.02 -5.25 21.85
CA LEU A 878 1.23 -4.65 21.28
C LEU A 878 2.48 -5.15 22.01
N ARG A 879 2.44 -5.22 23.35
CA ARG A 879 3.52 -5.85 24.15
C ARG A 879 3.73 -7.30 23.73
N GLU A 880 2.67 -8.11 23.69
CA GLU A 880 2.77 -9.52 23.29
C GLU A 880 3.27 -9.69 21.84
N ARG A 881 2.83 -8.83 20.91
CA ARG A 881 3.31 -8.83 19.53
C ARG A 881 4.76 -8.38 19.41
N LEU A 882 5.24 -7.52 20.30
CA LEU A 882 6.63 -7.07 20.34
C LEU A 882 7.50 -8.18 20.91
N ASP A 883 7.14 -8.71 22.09
CA ASP A 883 7.87 -9.78 22.79
C ASP A 883 7.86 -11.10 22.00
N GLY A 884 6.79 -11.38 21.23
CA GLY A 884 6.70 -12.52 20.34
C GLY A 884 7.29 -12.29 18.95
N SER A 885 7.78 -11.09 18.65
CA SER A 885 8.45 -10.82 17.38
C SER A 885 9.95 -10.98 17.51
N ASP A 886 10.57 -11.62 16.52
CA ASP A 886 12.04 -11.67 16.39
C ASP A 886 12.64 -10.29 15.99
N ILE A 887 11.99 -9.18 16.34
CA ILE A 887 12.46 -7.83 15.99
C ILE A 887 13.35 -7.34 17.12
N GLU A 888 14.65 -7.58 17.00
CA GLU A 888 15.65 -7.01 17.92
C GLU A 888 15.88 -5.51 17.60
N VAL A 889 15.77 -5.15 16.32
CA VAL A 889 16.07 -3.79 15.83
C VAL A 889 14.93 -2.82 16.09
N GLY A 890 15.16 -1.84 16.96
CA GLY A 890 14.20 -0.78 17.29
C GLY A 890 13.14 -1.19 18.31
N GLU A 891 13.28 -2.38 18.92
CA GLU A 891 12.41 -2.88 19.99
C GLU A 891 12.32 -1.90 21.16
N ASP A 892 13.47 -1.39 21.62
CA ASP A 892 13.55 -0.43 22.72
C ASP A 892 12.76 0.85 22.44
N ARG A 893 12.78 1.33 21.19
CA ARG A 893 12.03 2.52 20.80
C ARG A 893 10.53 2.25 20.85
N VAL A 894 10.08 1.08 20.41
CA VAL A 894 8.67 0.68 20.49
C VAL A 894 8.26 0.49 21.96
N ARG A 895 9.11 -0.10 22.81
CA ARG A 895 8.86 -0.22 24.25
C ARG A 895 8.68 1.14 24.93
N ILE A 896 9.55 2.09 24.63
CA ILE A 896 9.44 3.47 25.14
C ILE A 896 8.09 4.08 24.75
N PHE A 897 7.65 3.90 23.50
CA PHE A 897 6.35 4.40 23.07
C PHE A 897 5.18 3.68 23.77
N ILE A 898 5.26 2.37 23.98
CA ILE A 898 4.24 1.62 24.72
C ILE A 898 4.15 2.12 26.17
N ASP A 899 5.28 2.29 26.85
CA ASP A 899 5.32 2.83 28.22
C ASP A 899 4.82 4.28 28.28
N GLU A 900 5.07 5.08 27.25
CA GLU A 900 4.55 6.45 27.14
C GLU A 900 3.04 6.47 26.89
N ILE A 901 2.51 5.57 26.05
CA ILE A 901 1.06 5.37 25.88
C ILE A 901 0.42 5.04 27.23
N GLU A 902 0.99 4.11 27.99
CA GLU A 902 0.47 3.73 29.31
C GLU A 902 0.45 4.92 30.27
N LYS A 903 1.53 5.71 30.35
CA LYS A 903 1.57 6.91 31.21
C LYS A 903 0.53 7.96 30.84
N ILE A 904 0.31 8.19 29.54
CA ILE A 904 -0.67 9.15 29.04
C ILE A 904 -2.10 8.63 29.26
N TRP A 905 -2.29 7.32 29.13
CA TRP A 905 -3.56 6.68 29.43
C TRP A 905 -3.89 6.77 30.93
N GLU A 906 -2.94 6.47 31.81
CA GLU A 906 -3.08 6.58 33.27
C GLU A 906 -3.36 8.02 33.75
N SER A 907 -2.96 9.05 32.98
CA SER A 907 -3.28 10.45 33.30
C SER A 907 -4.71 10.86 32.89
N GLY A 908 -5.45 9.99 32.20
CA GLY A 908 -6.79 10.27 31.66
C GLY A 908 -6.79 11.02 30.33
N GLU A 909 -5.63 11.16 29.68
CA GLU A 909 -5.50 11.79 28.36
C GLU A 909 -5.74 10.80 27.20
N TYR A 910 -6.93 10.18 27.19
CA TYR A 910 -7.29 9.10 26.26
C TYR A 910 -7.05 9.42 24.78
N LYS A 911 -7.31 10.67 24.35
CA LYS A 911 -7.10 11.09 22.97
C LYS A 911 -5.63 10.99 22.55
N THR A 912 -4.74 11.54 23.38
CA THR A 912 -3.30 11.51 23.14
C THR A 912 -2.78 10.07 23.15
N ALA A 913 -3.30 9.23 24.07
CA ALA A 913 -2.98 7.80 24.12
C ALA A 913 -3.40 7.06 22.83
N LEU A 914 -4.62 7.31 22.32
CA LEU A 914 -5.14 6.73 21.08
C LEU A 914 -4.33 7.14 19.84
N GLU A 915 -3.94 8.41 19.74
CA GLU A 915 -3.09 8.91 18.65
C GLU A 915 -1.71 8.25 18.68
N LEU A 916 -1.11 8.14 19.86
CA LEU A 916 0.20 7.51 20.04
C LEU A 916 0.13 6.00 19.78
N LEU A 917 -0.95 5.33 20.18
CA LEU A 917 -1.22 3.91 19.90
C LEU A 917 -1.26 3.62 18.40
N SER A 918 -1.95 4.47 17.62
CA SER A 918 -2.01 4.36 16.16
C SER A 918 -0.61 4.51 15.54
N LYS A 919 0.15 5.52 15.96
CA LYS A 919 1.52 5.75 15.49
C LYS A 919 2.44 4.57 15.81
N THR A 920 2.36 4.04 17.03
CA THR A 920 3.16 2.89 17.48
C THR A 920 2.81 1.62 16.69
N SER A 921 1.53 1.38 16.43
CA SER A 921 1.08 0.25 15.59
C SER A 921 1.63 0.34 14.16
N GLU A 922 1.63 1.54 13.57
CA GLU A 922 2.21 1.77 12.25
C GLU A 922 3.74 1.59 12.23
N LEU A 923 4.43 2.03 13.27
CA LEU A 923 5.87 1.82 13.44
C LEU A 923 6.22 0.32 13.49
N ILE A 924 5.49 -0.47 14.29
CA ILE A 924 5.69 -1.93 14.35
C ILE A 924 5.47 -2.57 12.98
N ARG A 925 4.45 -2.13 12.23
CA ARG A 925 4.21 -2.62 10.86
C ARG A 925 5.40 -2.31 9.94
N LYS A 926 5.91 -1.07 9.95
CA LYS A 926 7.06 -0.64 9.15
C LYS A 926 8.35 -1.40 9.50
N LEU A 927 8.56 -1.70 10.78
CA LEU A 927 9.69 -2.53 11.23
C LEU A 927 9.57 -3.97 10.71
N LYS A 928 8.39 -4.59 10.78
CA LYS A 928 8.13 -5.93 10.20
C LYS A 928 8.39 -5.97 8.70
N GLU A 929 7.94 -4.96 7.97
CA GLU A 929 8.14 -4.86 6.51
C GLU A 929 9.62 -4.69 6.16
N SER A 930 10.33 -3.83 6.90
CA SER A 930 11.77 -3.60 6.71
C SER A 930 12.59 -4.85 6.98
N LYS A 931 12.28 -5.58 8.07
CA LYS A 931 12.91 -6.87 8.37
C LYS A 931 12.68 -7.89 7.24
N SER A 932 11.44 -8.03 6.79
CA SER A 932 11.09 -8.96 5.69
C SER A 932 11.78 -8.60 4.36
N GLU A 933 12.04 -7.32 4.12
CA GLU A 933 12.83 -6.86 2.96
C GLU A 933 14.32 -7.24 3.09
N ILE A 934 14.90 -7.03 4.27
CA ILE A 934 16.31 -7.37 4.54
C ILE A 934 16.54 -8.88 4.41
N GLU A 935 15.66 -9.70 4.99
CA GLU A 935 15.74 -11.17 4.88
C GLU A 935 15.70 -11.64 3.41
N ARG A 936 14.80 -11.06 2.60
CA ARG A 936 14.75 -11.33 1.16
C ARG A 936 16.04 -10.93 0.45
N ARG A 937 16.66 -9.80 0.83
CA ARG A 937 17.94 -9.36 0.28
C ARG A 937 19.10 -10.26 0.71
N ILE A 938 19.16 -10.67 1.98
CA ILE A 938 20.16 -11.62 2.49
C ILE A 938 20.03 -12.96 1.76
N LEU A 939 18.82 -13.45 1.55
CA LEU A 939 18.57 -14.68 0.77
C LEU A 939 19.06 -14.53 -0.67
N THR A 940 18.77 -13.40 -1.30
CA THR A 940 19.22 -13.10 -2.68
C THR A 940 20.75 -13.06 -2.76
N VAL A 941 21.43 -12.40 -1.82
CA VAL A 941 22.89 -12.36 -1.78
C VAL A 941 23.48 -13.73 -1.48
N SER A 942 22.86 -14.52 -0.59
CA SER A 942 23.27 -15.90 -0.30
C SER A 942 23.23 -16.76 -1.57
N GLN A 943 22.13 -16.70 -2.33
CA GLN A 943 21.98 -17.42 -3.59
C GLN A 943 23.02 -16.99 -4.62
N ILE A 944 23.30 -15.69 -4.70
CA ILE A 944 24.33 -15.14 -5.59
C ILE A 944 25.72 -15.67 -5.23
N ILE A 945 26.06 -15.69 -3.93
CA ILE A 945 27.34 -16.21 -3.45
C ILE A 945 27.48 -17.69 -3.83
N GLU A 946 26.43 -18.49 -3.63
CA GLU A 946 26.40 -19.91 -4.02
C GLU A 946 26.57 -20.09 -5.53
N ASP A 947 25.87 -19.31 -6.35
CA ASP A 947 26.02 -19.35 -7.81
C ASP A 947 27.44 -19.00 -8.26
N ILE A 948 28.06 -17.98 -7.65
CA ILE A 948 29.42 -17.55 -7.95
C ILE A 948 30.44 -18.62 -7.51
N GLU A 949 30.23 -19.24 -6.35
CA GLU A 949 31.06 -20.34 -5.86
C GLU A 949 30.98 -21.56 -6.79
N ASN A 950 29.78 -21.89 -7.28
CA ASN A 950 29.55 -22.96 -8.25
C ASN A 950 30.25 -22.73 -9.60
N VAL A 951 30.58 -21.47 -9.93
CA VAL A 951 31.38 -21.11 -11.11
C VAL A 951 32.90 -21.18 -10.81
N GLY A 952 33.29 -21.45 -9.57
CA GLY A 952 34.67 -21.68 -9.15
C GLY A 952 35.40 -20.43 -8.65
N PHE A 953 34.66 -19.43 -8.15
CA PHE A 953 35.25 -18.24 -7.53
C PHE A 953 35.47 -18.43 -6.03
N ASP A 954 36.53 -17.79 -5.53
CA ASP A 954 36.75 -17.63 -4.09
C ASP A 954 35.89 -16.47 -3.54
N VAL A 955 34.88 -16.85 -2.76
CA VAL A 955 33.89 -15.99 -2.11
C VAL A 955 33.99 -16.01 -0.58
N GLU A 956 35.07 -16.55 -0.01
CA GLU A 956 35.23 -16.65 1.46
C GLU A 956 35.12 -15.28 2.15
N LYS A 957 35.66 -14.23 1.52
CA LYS A 957 35.56 -12.87 2.04
C LYS A 957 34.11 -12.40 2.10
N GLU A 958 33.35 -12.59 1.02
CA GLU A 958 31.95 -12.17 0.94
C GLU A 958 31.02 -13.02 1.82
N LYS A 959 31.35 -14.31 2.02
CA LYS A 959 30.69 -15.14 3.03
C LYS A 959 30.92 -14.61 4.45
N GLY A 960 32.15 -14.22 4.76
CA GLY A 960 32.49 -13.54 6.02
C GLY A 960 31.67 -12.26 6.20
N MET A 961 31.68 -11.38 5.20
CA MET A 961 30.87 -10.15 5.23
C MET A 961 29.37 -10.44 5.38
N LEU A 962 28.83 -11.46 4.72
CA LEU A 962 27.42 -11.82 4.85
C LEU A 962 27.11 -12.42 6.23
N SER A 963 28.07 -13.09 6.86
CA SER A 963 27.95 -13.54 8.25
C SER A 963 27.93 -12.35 9.20
N ASP A 964 28.83 -11.40 9.02
CA ASP A 964 28.87 -10.16 9.80
C ASP A 964 27.54 -9.40 9.66
N VAL A 965 26.99 -9.30 8.44
CA VAL A 965 25.66 -8.72 8.17
C VAL A 965 24.55 -9.45 8.92
N ARG A 966 24.63 -10.77 9.15
CA ARG A 966 23.59 -11.46 9.93
C ARG A 966 23.64 -11.15 11.43
N GLU A 967 24.75 -10.60 11.92
CA GLU A 967 24.97 -10.24 13.33
C GLU A 967 24.78 -8.72 13.57
N MET A 968 24.34 -7.95 12.56
CA MET A 968 24.17 -6.51 12.70
C MET A 968 22.73 -6.14 13.10
N ASP A 969 22.63 -5.22 14.06
CA ASP A 969 21.36 -4.78 14.64
C ASP A 969 20.80 -3.51 13.99
N GLU A 970 21.51 -2.84 13.08
CA GLU A 970 21.04 -1.59 12.48
C GLU A 970 20.61 -1.78 11.01
N VAL A 971 19.32 -1.56 10.71
CA VAL A 971 18.69 -1.74 9.39
C VAL A 971 19.40 -0.97 8.26
N ASP A 972 19.85 0.25 8.54
CA ASP A 972 20.51 1.09 7.54
C ASP A 972 21.95 0.62 7.27
N GLU A 973 22.68 0.23 8.31
CA GLU A 973 24.01 -0.35 8.16
C GLU A 973 23.96 -1.70 7.42
N LEU A 974 22.96 -2.54 7.74
CA LEU A 974 22.65 -3.79 7.03
C LEU A 974 22.46 -3.56 5.53
N ARG A 975 21.66 -2.55 5.16
CA ARG A 975 21.41 -2.22 3.75
C ARG A 975 22.69 -1.78 3.04
N GLU A 976 23.53 -0.98 3.70
CA GLU A 976 24.79 -0.51 3.12
C GLU A 976 25.79 -1.66 2.91
N GLU A 977 25.94 -2.55 3.89
CA GLU A 977 26.84 -3.70 3.79
C GLU A 977 26.37 -4.73 2.75
N ILE A 978 25.06 -4.97 2.64
CA ILE A 978 24.49 -5.80 1.57
C ILE A 978 24.84 -5.26 0.18
N GLU A 979 24.73 -3.93 -0.02
CA GLU A 979 25.10 -3.31 -1.30
C GLU A 979 26.62 -3.33 -1.54
N LYS A 980 27.45 -3.24 -0.50
CA LYS A 980 28.91 -3.44 -0.62
C LYS A 980 29.24 -4.88 -1.06
N ILE A 981 28.60 -5.88 -0.47
CA ILE A 981 28.76 -7.29 -0.85
C ILE A 981 28.35 -7.48 -2.31
N LYS A 982 27.15 -7.00 -2.68
CA LYS A 982 26.63 -7.07 -4.06
C LYS A 982 27.57 -6.40 -5.06
N THR A 983 28.08 -5.22 -4.73
CA THR A 983 29.04 -4.49 -5.57
C THR A 983 30.37 -5.24 -5.72
N SER A 984 30.89 -5.82 -4.62
CA SER A 984 32.11 -6.65 -4.63
C SER A 984 31.96 -7.88 -5.53
N LEU A 985 30.86 -8.62 -5.36
CA LEU A 985 30.54 -9.81 -6.17
C LEU A 985 30.39 -9.45 -7.65
N THR A 986 29.69 -8.36 -7.95
CA THR A 986 29.52 -7.86 -9.32
C THR A 986 30.86 -7.52 -9.97
N ALA A 987 31.75 -6.84 -9.25
CA ALA A 987 33.07 -6.49 -9.74
C ALA A 987 33.93 -7.74 -10.02
N LYS A 988 33.95 -8.71 -9.09
CA LYS A 988 34.66 -9.99 -9.26
C LYS A 988 34.16 -10.77 -10.46
N LEU A 989 32.84 -10.86 -10.65
CA LEU A 989 32.21 -11.56 -11.76
C LEU A 989 32.60 -10.91 -13.10
N ASN A 990 32.47 -9.58 -13.21
CA ASN A 990 32.83 -8.83 -14.40
C ASN A 990 34.33 -9.00 -14.77
N ASP A 991 35.23 -8.90 -13.78
CA ASP A 991 36.67 -9.06 -14.01
C ASP A 991 37.05 -10.47 -14.52
N ARG A 992 36.25 -11.49 -14.20
CA ARG A 992 36.46 -12.85 -14.74
C ARG A 992 35.86 -13.02 -16.11
N ILE A 993 34.63 -12.57 -16.34
CA ILE A 993 33.99 -12.59 -17.66
C ILE A 993 34.93 -11.93 -18.66
N ARG A 994 35.47 -10.76 -18.31
CA ARG A 994 36.45 -10.04 -19.13
C ARG A 994 37.70 -10.85 -19.42
N ARG A 995 38.33 -11.48 -18.41
CA ARG A 995 39.53 -12.30 -18.60
C ARG A 995 39.27 -13.51 -19.49
N GLU A 996 38.13 -14.16 -19.33
CA GLU A 996 37.75 -15.31 -20.16
C GLU A 996 37.42 -14.90 -21.60
N VAL A 997 36.79 -13.75 -21.80
CA VAL A 997 36.59 -13.14 -23.12
C VAL A 997 37.95 -12.86 -23.77
N GLU A 998 38.88 -12.23 -23.06
CA GLU A 998 40.25 -11.96 -23.54
C GLU A 998 41.02 -13.27 -23.85
N GLU A 999 40.90 -14.31 -23.01
CA GLU A 999 41.48 -15.63 -23.28
C GLU A 999 40.85 -16.31 -24.49
N ALA A 1000 39.53 -16.21 -24.65
CA ALA A 1000 38.81 -16.76 -25.79
C ALA A 1000 39.23 -16.03 -27.08
N GLU A 1001 39.30 -14.71 -27.08
CA GLU A 1001 39.79 -13.91 -28.21
C GLU A 1001 41.20 -14.33 -28.63
N GLU A 1002 42.13 -14.51 -27.68
CA GLU A 1002 43.49 -14.95 -27.99
C GLU A 1002 43.53 -16.40 -28.52
N ARG A 1003 42.70 -17.30 -27.98
CA ARG A 1003 42.58 -18.69 -28.47
C ARG A 1003 41.98 -18.77 -29.87
N PHE A 1004 41.04 -17.88 -30.19
CA PHE A 1004 40.29 -17.89 -31.45
C PHE A 1004 40.81 -16.92 -32.51
N LYS A 1005 41.94 -16.24 -32.28
CA LYS A 1005 42.52 -15.29 -33.24
C LYS A 1005 42.77 -15.86 -34.64
N ASP A 1006 42.93 -17.19 -34.76
CA ASP A 1006 43.19 -17.90 -36.02
C ASP A 1006 41.93 -18.57 -36.62
N VAL A 1007 40.75 -18.43 -35.98
CA VAL A 1007 39.48 -19.02 -36.42
C VAL A 1007 38.66 -17.99 -37.23
N PRO A 1008 37.99 -18.38 -38.35
CA PRO A 1008 37.27 -17.44 -39.19
C PRO A 1008 36.25 -16.58 -38.43
N HIS A 1009 36.41 -15.26 -38.59
CA HIS A 1009 35.88 -14.19 -37.74
C HIS A 1009 34.35 -14.16 -37.55
N GLU A 1010 33.58 -14.77 -38.46
CA GLU A 1010 32.13 -14.58 -38.55
C GLU A 1010 31.34 -15.32 -37.46
N LYS A 1011 31.75 -16.54 -37.09
CA LYS A 1011 31.09 -17.30 -36.00
C LYS A 1011 31.56 -16.87 -34.61
N VAL A 1012 32.85 -16.58 -34.49
CA VAL A 1012 33.47 -16.12 -33.24
C VAL A 1012 32.96 -14.72 -32.86
N SER A 1013 32.79 -13.82 -33.84
CA SER A 1013 32.24 -12.48 -33.61
C SER A 1013 30.78 -12.48 -33.16
N ILE A 1014 29.93 -13.38 -33.68
CA ILE A 1014 28.53 -13.49 -33.20
C ILE A 1014 28.49 -14.01 -31.76
N MET A 1015 29.37 -14.94 -31.41
CA MET A 1015 29.46 -15.51 -30.07
C MET A 1015 30.02 -14.48 -29.06
N LEU A 1016 31.11 -13.79 -29.42
CA LEU A 1016 31.69 -12.69 -28.63
C LEU A 1016 30.70 -11.53 -28.48
N ASN A 1017 29.99 -11.11 -29.53
CA ASN A 1017 28.98 -10.05 -29.43
C ASN A 1017 27.81 -10.42 -28.50
N ARG A 1018 27.45 -11.71 -28.39
CA ARG A 1018 26.44 -12.17 -27.41
C ARG A 1018 26.96 -12.13 -25.97
N LEU A 1019 28.24 -12.48 -25.77
CA LEU A 1019 28.93 -12.34 -24.48
C LEU A 1019 29.06 -10.87 -24.07
N THR A 1020 29.52 -10.00 -24.97
CA THR A 1020 29.64 -8.57 -24.72
C THR A 1020 28.26 -7.94 -24.46
N ARG A 1021 27.19 -8.41 -25.10
CA ARG A 1021 25.82 -7.99 -24.76
C ARG A 1021 25.36 -8.46 -23.38
N ALA A 1022 25.78 -9.64 -22.92
CA ALA A 1022 25.56 -10.06 -21.54
C ALA A 1022 26.37 -9.20 -20.55
N GLU A 1023 27.59 -8.79 -20.94
CA GLU A 1023 28.48 -7.86 -20.22
C GLU A 1023 27.93 -6.41 -20.16
N LEU A 1024 27.06 -6.04 -21.11
CA LEU A 1024 26.41 -4.72 -21.22
C LEU A 1024 25.05 -4.64 -20.52
N GLY A 1025 24.53 -5.74 -19.97
CA GLY A 1025 23.38 -5.74 -19.06
C GLY A 1025 23.72 -5.15 -17.68
N ARG A 1026 24.32 -3.95 -17.64
CA ARG A 1026 24.75 -3.26 -16.42
C ARG A 1026 23.61 -2.45 -15.84
N ARG A 1027 22.99 -2.99 -14.78
CA ARG A 1027 22.67 -2.27 -13.54
C ARG A 1027 22.03 -3.26 -12.57
N GLY A 1028 22.68 -3.46 -11.43
CA GLY A 1028 22.11 -3.91 -10.16
C GLY A 1028 21.55 -5.33 -10.08
N ASP A 1029 20.53 -5.67 -10.87
CA ASP A 1029 19.48 -6.55 -10.34
C ASP A 1029 19.34 -7.89 -11.05
N ASN A 1030 20.37 -8.34 -11.77
CA ASN A 1030 20.32 -9.62 -12.47
C ASN A 1030 21.63 -10.39 -12.42
N LEU A 1031 22.28 -10.43 -11.24
CA LEU A 1031 23.43 -11.32 -11.04
C LEU A 1031 23.09 -12.78 -11.38
N GLY A 1032 21.90 -13.25 -10.99
CA GLY A 1032 21.40 -14.58 -11.35
C GLY A 1032 21.31 -14.84 -12.86
N LYS A 1033 20.94 -13.83 -13.67
CA LYS A 1033 20.96 -13.99 -15.14
C LYS A 1033 22.38 -13.98 -15.69
N MET A 1034 23.31 -13.23 -15.09
CA MET A 1034 24.72 -13.29 -15.48
C MET A 1034 25.33 -14.65 -15.19
N THR A 1035 25.11 -15.23 -14.00
CA THR A 1035 25.57 -16.59 -13.66
C THR A 1035 24.92 -17.65 -14.56
N TRP A 1036 23.62 -17.55 -14.85
CA TRP A 1036 22.94 -18.46 -15.79
C TRP A 1036 23.49 -18.35 -17.23
N CYS A 1037 23.63 -17.13 -17.77
CA CYS A 1037 24.21 -16.90 -19.10
C CYS A 1037 25.64 -17.41 -19.19
N TRP A 1038 26.42 -17.21 -18.12
CA TRP A 1038 27.79 -17.70 -18.02
C TRP A 1038 27.87 -19.23 -18.02
N LYS A 1039 27.04 -19.90 -17.21
CA LYS A 1039 26.96 -21.37 -17.16
C LYS A 1039 26.64 -21.94 -18.54
N LYS A 1040 25.62 -21.39 -19.20
CA LYS A 1040 25.21 -21.82 -20.55
C LYS A 1040 26.30 -21.56 -21.60
N TYR A 1041 27.05 -20.47 -21.47
CA TYR A 1041 28.19 -20.18 -22.35
C TYR A 1041 29.32 -21.18 -22.15
N ARG A 1042 29.71 -21.47 -20.90
CA ARG A 1042 30.74 -22.46 -20.58
C ARG A 1042 30.39 -23.82 -21.18
N ASP A 1043 29.14 -24.26 -20.99
CA ASP A 1043 28.66 -25.53 -21.53
C ASP A 1043 28.69 -25.53 -23.08
N LEU A 1044 28.41 -24.40 -23.74
CA LEU A 1044 28.53 -24.26 -25.19
C LEU A 1044 29.99 -24.15 -25.69
N PHE A 1045 30.92 -23.72 -24.85
CA PHE A 1045 32.34 -23.58 -25.17
C PHE A 1045 33.10 -24.91 -24.99
N GLU A 1046 32.70 -25.69 -23.99
CA GLU A 1046 33.26 -27.02 -23.71
C GLU A 1046 32.85 -28.07 -24.75
N ASN A 1047 31.66 -27.91 -25.36
CA ASN A 1047 31.14 -28.71 -26.46
C ASN A 1047 31.65 -28.24 -27.83
#